data_AF-C5KBK0-F1
#
_entry.id   AF-C5KBK0-F1
#
_cell.length_a   1.000
_cell.length_b   1.000
_cell.length_c   1.000
_cell.angle_alpha   90.00
_cell.angle_beta   90.00
_cell.angle_gamma   90.00
#
_symmetry.space_group_name_H-M   'P 1'
#
loop_
_entity.id
_entity.type
_entity.pdbx_description
1 polymer ?
#
loop_
_entity_poly.entity_id
_entity_poly.type
_entity_poly.pdbx_seq_one_letter_code
_entity_poly.pdbx_strand_id
1 'polypeptide(L)'
;MVHRLLLAHAALNLLVAGQPSSPDWDQFCRDALQRESYCMPYKVGEGRVCYGSEPPLPCGPSLADDCAALHPSAGRTILQDLPGDPMANYVWGRAEDVNECLETLTITNFDALFTLHNLKYGLSETYAFTDIANGLKNSAQSNTCGFLLHDLDVDIKSFFDKRIEEYSRILKGLNYSEQKSFLGESIPATTFHLPLQRELNRLNDAHTRYEAPFTDFYYVLPIRFDSRMQDGMQVVTLGFPDLPDYYPQLYGGPATSHKEGDIITQVDGTPVLQWMQNMVADDGPYVGIYQGSLQRLNNRFFVRPYVDRYARTEPPPTGPLNVTFSDGSVETIHWLGRLTDFSKGIKQDAVNLPFLNARANTNPFFEETVKLETELYSKCDSLWHLMPENSRDASLTAGLDSIFASEARGRWDDDLFRADGGQGTGEDTFVQGIGYEYALVGDAVVVYVPNFEPDDGSSSLSALLYGEFPEVQDFAKQHNVTRLLFDLSSNGGGFILSAFALQWYFAEAKDICFPIVRHMTDNWQLWVSSFGVNYDEVIDGFFSSYPEIVGDPVFIHGRFEQLYELLSYADSLLSDSDTPESELMVNQQKPWLNSHESSILSLPSAPQRAEAFKRFLKERQFLDPSQPLGAELAPKYGWFLFDNSWLVSPLTGKRFEPPLSQFTEYRSRTWGKESNYSAEAIWELCPLYLNGMRQIAGPDYDKNYWSEVAFVTDGNCGSACSMFTQTLQLSGIATAFTFGALADQPMDVASFGGGDEYEYDEAIPLINIASHLGHWATLGQSEWSRRYETSWVNKPVPFPNSARVKYTWNGGLTAQLGPESLPRQFYIIPPHKHLNMWARNSAERAAIYEEIVSIKSWTELRKNPQFPDMGSCPTYVKKDPSESARGAFQI
;
A
#
# COMPACT_ATOMS: atom_id res chain seq x y z
N MET A 1 -13.37 -28.25 22.87
CA MET A 1 -14.34 -28.97 23.74
C MET A 1 -15.73 -28.46 23.35
N VAL A 2 -16.57 -29.40 22.91
CA VAL A 2 -17.89 -29.20 22.29
C VAL A 2 -18.92 -28.65 23.29
N HIS A 3 -19.90 -27.91 22.75
CA HIS A 3 -21.25 -27.59 23.26
C HIS A 3 -21.49 -26.28 24.05
N ARG A 4 -22.04 -25.27 23.35
CA ARG A 4 -23.48 -24.87 23.40
C ARG A 4 -23.74 -23.65 22.51
N LEU A 5 -24.03 -23.88 21.22
CA LEU A 5 -25.34 -23.55 20.60
C LEU A 5 -26.55 -23.55 21.56
N LEU A 6 -27.20 -22.39 21.67
CA LEU A 6 -28.67 -22.17 21.52
C LEU A 6 -29.03 -20.80 22.09
N LEU A 7 -29.05 -19.76 21.24
CA LEU A 7 -29.97 -18.60 21.28
C LEU A 7 -29.76 -17.68 20.05
N ALA A 8 -29.50 -18.29 18.89
CA ALA A 8 -29.51 -17.60 17.59
C ALA A 8 -30.87 -17.83 16.92
N HIS A 9 -31.84 -16.93 17.16
CA HIS A 9 -33.05 -16.82 16.31
C HIS A 9 -33.90 -15.53 16.45
N ALA A 10 -33.40 -14.43 17.03
CA ALA A 10 -34.25 -13.23 17.21
C ALA A 10 -33.60 -11.85 17.10
N ALA A 11 -32.38 -11.70 16.58
CA ALA A 11 -31.72 -10.39 16.46
C ALA A 11 -31.01 -10.23 15.11
N LEU A 12 -31.71 -10.55 14.01
CA LEU A 12 -31.20 -10.45 12.65
C LEU A 12 -32.01 -9.48 11.76
N ASN A 13 -32.66 -8.50 12.38
CA ASN A 13 -33.33 -7.39 11.68
C ASN A 13 -32.89 -6.10 12.38
N LEU A 14 -32.53 -5.07 11.59
CA LEU A 14 -31.94 -3.77 11.98
C LEU A 14 -30.40 -3.90 12.05
N LEU A 15 -29.56 -3.36 11.16
CA LEU A 15 -29.55 -2.03 10.53
C LEU A 15 -28.72 -2.06 9.23
N VAL A 16 -29.17 -1.38 8.17
CA VAL A 16 -28.32 -0.88 7.07
C VAL A 16 -28.82 0.53 6.78
N ALA A 17 -28.15 1.53 7.34
CA ALA A 17 -28.47 2.94 7.12
C ALA A 17 -27.44 3.55 6.15
N GLY A 18 -27.81 3.65 4.87
CA GLY A 18 -27.23 4.63 3.96
C GLY A 18 -28.07 5.91 4.00
N GLN A 19 -27.45 7.07 3.75
CA GLN A 19 -28.01 8.42 3.85
C GLN A 19 -29.49 8.56 3.44
N PRO A 20 -30.22 9.49 4.11
CA PRO A 20 -31.65 9.40 4.31
C PRO A 20 -32.32 9.29 2.95
N SER A 21 -33.12 8.23 2.78
CA SER A 21 -34.35 8.41 2.02
C SER A 21 -34.94 9.76 2.47
N SER A 22 -35.51 10.58 1.58
CA SER A 22 -36.35 11.64 2.15
C SER A 22 -37.29 10.91 3.11
N PRO A 23 -37.44 11.34 4.38
CA PRO A 23 -38.18 10.57 5.39
C PRO A 23 -39.56 10.13 4.88
N ASP A 24 -40.10 10.86 3.91
CA ASP A 24 -41.30 10.58 3.14
C ASP A 24 -41.27 9.24 2.36
N TRP A 25 -40.12 8.80 1.80
CA TRP A 25 -40.01 7.56 1.01
C TRP A 25 -39.88 6.31 1.87
N ASP A 26 -39.10 6.34 2.96
CA ASP A 26 -39.12 5.22 3.90
C ASP A 26 -40.45 5.14 4.62
N GLN A 27 -41.05 6.29 4.93
CA GLN A 27 -42.39 6.31 5.49
C GLN A 27 -43.41 5.74 4.49
N PHE A 28 -43.31 6.08 3.21
CA PHE A 28 -44.10 5.44 2.15
C PHE A 28 -43.93 3.92 2.16
N CYS A 29 -42.71 3.41 2.30
CA CYS A 29 -42.45 1.97 2.34
C CYS A 29 -43.01 1.28 3.59
N ARG A 30 -42.86 1.91 4.77
CA ARG A 30 -43.47 1.43 6.02
C ARG A 30 -44.98 1.41 5.93
N ASP A 31 -45.58 2.45 5.38
CA ASP A 31 -47.02 2.59 5.24
C ASP A 31 -47.58 1.59 4.23
N ALA A 32 -46.90 1.40 3.10
CA ALA A 32 -47.36 0.54 2.03
C ALA A 32 -47.22 -0.96 2.35
N LEU A 33 -46.16 -1.36 3.07
CA LEU A 33 -45.94 -2.77 3.42
C LEU A 33 -46.44 -3.13 4.83
N GLN A 34 -46.86 -2.16 5.63
CA GLN A 34 -47.30 -2.32 7.03
C GLN A 34 -46.30 -3.10 7.89
N ARG A 35 -45.02 -2.90 7.66
CA ARG A 35 -43.91 -3.47 8.41
C ARG A 35 -42.69 -2.56 8.31
N GLU A 36 -41.68 -2.82 9.11
CA GLU A 36 -40.38 -2.17 8.92
C GLU A 36 -39.86 -2.46 7.51
N SER A 37 -39.79 -1.40 6.72
CA SER A 37 -39.31 -1.38 5.36
C SER A 37 -38.78 0.02 5.10
N TYR A 38 -37.87 0.12 4.15
CA TYR A 38 -37.22 1.34 3.76
C TYR A 38 -37.00 1.29 2.26
N CYS A 39 -36.82 2.46 1.68
CA CYS A 39 -36.63 2.66 0.28
C CYS A 39 -35.19 2.40 -0.10
N MET A 40 -34.94 1.26 -0.75
CA MET A 40 -33.59 0.82 -1.12
C MET A 40 -33.41 0.81 -2.65
N PRO A 41 -32.18 0.97 -3.16
CA PRO A 41 -31.89 0.69 -4.58
C PRO A 41 -32.32 -0.73 -4.94
N TYR A 42 -33.03 -0.90 -6.06
CA TYR A 42 -33.51 -2.23 -6.49
C TYR A 42 -32.58 -2.86 -7.52
N LYS A 43 -32.48 -2.22 -8.69
CA LYS A 43 -31.56 -2.53 -9.77
C LYS A 43 -31.08 -1.22 -10.37
N VAL A 44 -29.90 -1.24 -11.00
CA VAL A 44 -29.44 -0.14 -11.87
C VAL A 44 -30.58 0.19 -12.83
N GLY A 45 -30.93 1.47 -13.00
CA GLY A 45 -32.03 1.97 -13.86
C GLY A 45 -33.49 1.58 -13.52
N GLU A 46 -33.75 0.71 -12.53
CA GLU A 46 -35.12 0.38 -12.09
C GLU A 46 -35.57 1.20 -10.86
N GLY A 47 -34.75 2.16 -10.43
CA GLY A 47 -35.04 3.05 -9.32
C GLY A 47 -34.89 2.40 -7.95
N ARG A 48 -35.58 2.95 -6.96
CA ARG A 48 -35.59 2.44 -5.59
C ARG A 48 -36.92 1.73 -5.32
N VAL A 49 -36.90 0.66 -4.53
CA VAL A 49 -38.09 -0.09 -4.10
C VAL A 49 -38.09 -0.27 -2.59
N CYS A 50 -39.27 -0.56 -2.05
CA CYS A 50 -39.42 -0.87 -0.64
C CYS A 50 -38.82 -2.23 -0.32
N TYR A 51 -37.89 -2.26 0.64
CA TYR A 51 -37.24 -3.48 1.12
C TYR A 51 -38.26 -4.55 1.48
N GLY A 52 -38.07 -5.74 0.90
CA GLY A 52 -38.90 -6.93 1.07
C GLY A 52 -40.21 -6.96 0.26
N SER A 53 -40.56 -5.92 -0.51
CA SER A 53 -41.78 -5.93 -1.32
C SER A 53 -41.76 -7.01 -2.40
N GLU A 54 -42.82 -7.83 -2.47
CA GLU A 54 -43.09 -8.76 -3.57
C GLU A 54 -44.55 -8.58 -4.03
N PRO A 55 -44.80 -8.07 -5.26
CA PRO A 55 -43.81 -7.58 -6.22
C PRO A 55 -43.10 -6.29 -5.76
N PRO A 56 -41.96 -5.92 -6.37
CA PRO A 56 -41.20 -4.74 -6.00
C PRO A 56 -42.05 -3.47 -6.05
N LEU A 57 -42.11 -2.75 -4.93
CA LEU A 57 -42.91 -1.55 -4.78
C LEU A 57 -42.00 -0.31 -4.91
N PRO A 58 -42.09 0.47 -6.00
CA PRO A 58 -41.19 1.60 -6.23
C PRO A 58 -41.42 2.71 -5.22
N CYS A 59 -40.33 3.32 -4.74
CA CYS A 59 -40.34 4.41 -3.78
C CYS A 59 -39.33 5.47 -4.25
N GLY A 60 -39.80 6.67 -4.59
CA GLY A 60 -38.94 7.76 -5.07
C GLY A 60 -38.49 7.66 -6.52
N PRO A 61 -38.11 8.80 -7.12
CA PRO A 61 -37.50 8.82 -8.44
C PRO A 61 -36.22 7.98 -8.40
N SER A 62 -35.87 7.33 -9.52
CA SER A 62 -34.50 6.88 -9.65
C SER A 62 -33.62 8.10 -9.42
N LEU A 63 -32.53 7.95 -8.65
CA LEU A 63 -31.40 8.85 -8.86
C LEU A 63 -31.20 8.94 -10.37
N ALA A 64 -30.96 10.15 -10.88
CA ALA A 64 -30.56 10.32 -12.27
C ALA A 64 -29.62 9.15 -12.60
N ASP A 65 -29.99 8.40 -13.62
CA ASP A 65 -29.41 7.10 -13.90
C ASP A 65 -28.01 7.39 -14.44
N ASP A 66 -27.09 7.71 -13.53
CA ASP A 66 -25.76 8.25 -13.79
C ASP A 66 -24.93 7.24 -14.60
N CYS A 67 -25.43 6.01 -14.73
CA CYS A 67 -24.93 4.92 -15.55
C CYS A 67 -26.03 4.24 -16.39
N ALA A 68 -27.10 4.95 -16.80
CA ALA A 68 -28.23 4.41 -17.58
C ALA A 68 -27.79 3.68 -18.86
N ALA A 69 -26.69 4.15 -19.45
CA ALA A 69 -26.08 3.56 -20.64
C ALA A 69 -25.65 2.09 -20.43
N LEU A 70 -25.38 1.70 -19.18
CA LEU A 70 -24.99 0.34 -18.78
C LEU A 70 -26.18 -0.57 -18.44
N HIS A 71 -27.40 -0.09 -18.59
CA HIS A 71 -28.58 -0.89 -18.27
C HIS A 71 -28.73 -2.10 -19.22
N PRO A 72 -28.91 -3.34 -18.71
CA PRO A 72 -29.08 -4.54 -19.54
C PRO A 72 -30.25 -4.44 -20.53
N SER A 73 -31.31 -3.70 -20.19
CA SER A 73 -32.45 -3.47 -21.09
C SER A 73 -32.12 -2.56 -22.29
N ALA A 74 -31.01 -1.82 -22.26
CA ALA A 74 -30.50 -1.09 -23.43
C ALA A 74 -29.85 -2.04 -24.46
N GLY A 75 -29.66 -3.33 -24.12
CA GLY A 75 -29.03 -4.34 -24.98
C GLY A 75 -27.53 -4.13 -25.17
N ARG A 76 -26.89 -3.36 -24.28
CA ARG A 76 -25.48 -2.92 -24.39
C ARG A 76 -24.57 -3.48 -23.30
N THR A 77 -25.09 -4.33 -22.43
CA THR A 77 -24.33 -4.98 -21.35
C THR A 77 -24.66 -6.45 -21.22
N ILE A 78 -23.71 -7.22 -20.71
CA ILE A 78 -23.81 -8.66 -20.48
C ILE A 78 -23.64 -8.91 -18.98
N LEU A 79 -24.65 -9.53 -18.37
CA LEU A 79 -24.60 -9.98 -16.99
C LEU A 79 -24.01 -11.40 -16.95
N GLN A 80 -22.99 -11.60 -16.12
CA GLN A 80 -22.38 -12.91 -15.95
C GLN A 80 -23.00 -13.70 -14.79
N ASP A 81 -23.45 -14.93 -15.06
CA ASP A 81 -23.87 -15.95 -14.07
C ASP A 81 -23.11 -17.26 -14.32
N LEU A 82 -21.79 -17.26 -14.15
CA LEU A 82 -21.01 -18.50 -14.22
C LEU A 82 -20.56 -18.93 -12.80
N PRO A 83 -21.03 -20.09 -12.30
CA PRO A 83 -20.57 -20.63 -11.02
C PRO A 83 -19.08 -20.96 -11.08
N GLY A 84 -18.29 -20.38 -10.18
CA GLY A 84 -16.85 -20.66 -10.04
C GLY A 84 -15.92 -19.71 -10.78
N ASP A 85 -16.44 -18.73 -11.52
CA ASP A 85 -15.61 -17.69 -12.12
C ASP A 85 -15.31 -16.59 -11.07
N PRO A 86 -14.03 -16.24 -10.78
CA PRO A 86 -13.69 -15.08 -9.95
C PRO A 86 -14.22 -13.75 -10.54
N MET A 87 -14.66 -13.74 -11.80
CA MET A 87 -15.37 -12.66 -12.48
C MET A 87 -16.90 -12.75 -12.39
N ALA A 88 -17.47 -13.67 -11.60
CA ALA A 88 -18.87 -13.59 -11.22
C ALA A 88 -19.12 -12.27 -10.44
N ASN A 89 -20.25 -11.60 -10.68
CA ASN A 89 -20.65 -10.30 -10.11
C ASN A 89 -20.14 -9.04 -10.84
N TYR A 90 -19.85 -9.11 -12.13
CA TYR A 90 -19.59 -7.91 -12.92
C TYR A 90 -20.55 -7.76 -14.10
N VAL A 91 -20.84 -6.50 -14.44
CA VAL A 91 -21.50 -6.07 -15.67
C VAL A 91 -20.42 -5.72 -16.68
N TRP A 92 -20.39 -6.46 -17.79
CA TRP A 92 -19.53 -6.12 -18.93
C TRP A 92 -20.28 -5.24 -19.92
N GLY A 93 -19.62 -4.20 -20.41
CA GLY A 93 -20.17 -3.25 -21.36
C GLY A 93 -19.11 -2.70 -22.30
N ARG A 94 -19.52 -1.78 -23.16
CA ARG A 94 -18.58 -1.04 -24.00
C ARG A 94 -17.83 -0.02 -23.14
N ALA A 95 -16.53 0.16 -23.39
CA ALA A 95 -15.72 1.07 -22.59
C ALA A 95 -16.23 2.51 -22.64
N GLU A 96 -16.83 2.95 -23.75
CA GLU A 96 -17.39 4.30 -23.86
C GLU A 96 -18.59 4.51 -22.92
N ASP A 97 -19.45 3.49 -22.77
CA ASP A 97 -20.60 3.56 -21.85
C ASP A 97 -20.13 3.54 -20.38
N VAL A 98 -19.03 2.82 -20.08
CA VAL A 98 -18.42 2.80 -18.74
C VAL A 98 -17.73 4.12 -18.42
N ASN A 99 -17.06 4.74 -19.40
CA ASN A 99 -16.47 6.07 -19.25
C ASN A 99 -17.55 7.14 -19.02
N GLU A 100 -18.67 7.10 -19.75
CA GLU A 100 -19.79 8.03 -19.55
C GLU A 100 -20.32 7.93 -18.10
N CYS A 101 -20.44 6.71 -17.57
CA CYS A 101 -20.79 6.46 -16.16
C CYS A 101 -19.73 6.98 -15.17
N LEU A 102 -18.44 6.87 -15.50
CA LEU A 102 -17.37 7.40 -14.65
C LEU A 102 -17.40 8.95 -14.59
N GLU A 103 -17.76 9.60 -15.69
CA GLU A 103 -17.80 11.06 -15.81
C GLU A 103 -18.95 11.74 -15.06
N THR A 104 -19.99 10.99 -14.67
CA THR A 104 -21.10 11.51 -13.85
C THR A 104 -20.77 11.59 -12.36
N LEU A 105 -19.71 10.93 -11.90
CA LEU A 105 -19.27 10.99 -10.51
C LEU A 105 -18.76 12.39 -10.15
N THR A 106 -19.12 12.89 -8.97
CA THR A 106 -18.73 14.22 -8.51
C THR A 106 -18.12 14.21 -7.11
N ILE A 107 -17.36 15.26 -6.79
CA ILE A 107 -16.78 15.54 -5.47
C ILE A 107 -17.06 17.00 -5.12
N THR A 108 -17.34 17.29 -3.84
CA THR A 108 -17.50 18.69 -3.40
C THR A 108 -16.16 19.42 -3.35
N ASN A 109 -16.16 20.74 -3.55
CA ASN A 109 -14.96 21.56 -3.37
C ASN A 109 -14.38 21.47 -1.95
N PHE A 110 -15.24 21.24 -0.94
CA PHE A 110 -14.81 20.97 0.43
C PHE A 110 -13.98 19.69 0.53
N ASP A 111 -14.52 18.56 0.07
CA ASP A 111 -13.86 17.25 0.15
C ASP A 111 -12.56 17.25 -0.66
N ALA A 112 -12.56 17.91 -1.81
CA ALA A 112 -11.36 18.06 -2.65
C ALA A 112 -10.25 18.85 -1.94
N LEU A 113 -10.57 20.01 -1.36
CA LEU A 113 -9.60 20.80 -0.59
C LEU A 113 -9.10 20.03 0.64
N PHE A 114 -9.98 19.27 1.28
CA PHE A 114 -9.65 18.47 2.46
C PHE A 114 -8.75 17.27 2.12
N THR A 115 -9.01 16.56 1.01
CA THR A 115 -8.09 15.53 0.50
C THR A 115 -6.71 16.14 0.20
N LEU A 116 -6.62 17.29 -0.47
CA LEU A 116 -5.34 17.97 -0.75
C LEU A 116 -4.58 18.31 0.53
N HIS A 117 -5.30 18.80 1.52
CA HIS A 117 -4.75 19.14 2.82
C HIS A 117 -4.12 17.91 3.50
N ASN A 118 -4.84 16.80 3.56
CA ASN A 118 -4.37 15.55 4.17
C ASN A 118 -3.17 14.95 3.44
N LEU A 119 -3.16 15.02 2.10
CA LEU A 119 -2.02 14.62 1.30
C LEU A 119 -0.78 15.48 1.58
N LYS A 120 -0.96 16.78 1.80
CA LYS A 120 0.14 17.67 2.15
C LYS A 120 0.68 17.37 3.54
N TYR A 121 -0.15 17.47 4.57
CA TYR A 121 0.32 17.47 5.97
C TYR A 121 0.50 16.06 6.55
N GLY A 122 -0.12 15.05 5.97
CA GLY A 122 0.18 13.65 6.27
C GLY A 122 1.26 13.13 5.33
N LEU A 123 0.88 12.78 4.09
CA LEU A 123 1.76 12.06 3.17
C LEU A 123 3.08 12.78 2.90
N SER A 124 3.07 14.05 2.46
CA SER A 124 4.31 14.71 2.04
C SER A 124 5.30 14.94 3.20
N GLU A 125 4.81 14.98 4.44
CA GLU A 125 5.65 15.13 5.62
C GLU A 125 6.19 13.80 6.15
N THR A 126 5.50 12.68 5.90
CA THR A 126 5.89 11.34 6.39
C THR A 126 6.61 10.49 5.35
N TYR A 127 6.40 10.77 4.06
CA TYR A 127 6.98 9.99 2.99
C TYR A 127 8.50 10.09 3.01
N ALA A 128 9.17 8.92 3.10
CA ALA A 128 10.61 8.84 3.32
C ALA A 128 11.44 9.51 2.23
N PHE A 129 10.88 9.73 1.04
CA PHE A 129 11.62 10.21 -0.12
C PHE A 129 11.12 11.54 -0.69
N THR A 130 10.28 12.29 0.02
CA THR A 130 9.70 13.56 -0.47
C THR A 130 10.77 14.49 -1.05
N ASP A 131 11.88 14.69 -0.35
CA ASP A 131 12.96 15.60 -0.79
C ASP A 131 13.97 14.95 -1.74
N ILE A 132 13.99 13.61 -1.85
CA ILE A 132 14.84 12.89 -2.80
C ILE A 132 14.20 12.89 -4.19
N ALA A 133 12.89 12.62 -4.24
CA ALA A 133 12.11 12.62 -5.47
C ALA A 133 12.09 14.00 -6.14
N ASN A 134 12.27 15.07 -5.37
CA ASN A 134 12.42 16.43 -5.85
C ASN A 134 13.89 16.73 -6.21
N GLY A 135 14.26 16.53 -7.47
CA GLY A 135 15.59 16.89 -7.98
C GLY A 135 16.67 15.82 -7.85
N LEU A 136 16.32 14.53 -8.01
CA LEU A 136 17.29 13.42 -8.05
C LEU A 136 18.41 13.63 -9.08
N LYS A 137 18.14 14.31 -10.20
CA LYS A 137 19.16 14.68 -11.20
C LYS A 137 20.25 15.62 -10.68
N ASN A 138 19.94 16.38 -9.62
CA ASN A 138 20.87 17.31 -8.97
C ASN A 138 21.58 16.68 -7.77
N SER A 139 21.30 15.41 -7.48
CA SER A 139 21.92 14.61 -6.42
C SER A 139 23.43 14.56 -6.65
N ALA A 140 24.21 15.06 -5.67
CA ALA A 140 25.67 14.96 -5.63
C ALA A 140 26.17 13.55 -5.25
N GLN A 141 25.27 12.57 -5.15
CA GLN A 141 25.49 11.27 -4.54
C GLN A 141 26.14 10.31 -5.51
N SER A 142 27.08 9.54 -4.98
CA SER A 142 27.76 8.49 -5.73
C SER A 142 27.52 7.16 -5.06
N ASN A 143 27.47 6.10 -5.88
CA ASN A 143 27.53 4.74 -5.38
C ASN A 143 28.87 4.12 -5.79
N THR A 144 29.37 3.23 -4.95
CA THR A 144 30.64 2.51 -5.15
C THR A 144 30.64 1.61 -6.38
N CYS A 145 29.46 1.25 -6.89
CA CYS A 145 29.27 0.32 -8.00
C CYS A 145 29.10 1.03 -9.37
N GLY A 146 28.99 2.36 -9.40
CA GLY A 146 28.75 3.12 -10.62
C GLY A 146 27.39 2.88 -11.29
N PHE A 147 26.39 2.38 -10.56
CA PHE A 147 25.03 2.21 -11.11
C PHE A 147 24.40 3.53 -11.48
N LEU A 148 23.64 3.52 -12.58
CA LEU A 148 22.82 4.65 -13.00
C LEU A 148 21.63 4.83 -12.06
N LEU A 149 21.07 6.04 -12.07
CA LEU A 149 19.85 6.36 -11.34
C LEU A 149 18.65 6.32 -12.27
N HIS A 150 17.49 5.98 -11.73
CA HIS A 150 16.21 6.22 -12.39
C HIS A 150 16.01 7.72 -12.60
N ASP A 151 15.34 8.11 -13.68
CA ASP A 151 14.96 9.50 -13.89
C ASP A 151 13.72 9.82 -13.05
N LEU A 152 13.90 10.56 -11.95
CA LEU A 152 12.81 10.96 -11.08
C LEU A 152 12.92 12.44 -10.73
N ASP A 153 11.85 13.19 -11.02
CA ASP A 153 11.74 14.61 -10.68
C ASP A 153 10.26 14.94 -10.40
N VAL A 154 9.84 14.67 -9.17
CA VAL A 154 8.46 14.84 -8.69
C VAL A 154 8.48 15.70 -7.44
N ASP A 155 7.97 16.92 -7.55
CA ASP A 155 7.80 17.84 -6.42
C ASP A 155 6.37 17.77 -5.88
N ILE A 156 6.11 16.70 -5.12
CA ILE A 156 4.81 16.43 -4.48
C ILE A 156 4.35 17.64 -3.64
N LYS A 157 5.29 18.25 -2.91
CA LYS A 157 4.99 19.37 -2.00
C LYS A 157 4.52 20.60 -2.78
N SER A 158 5.30 21.02 -3.77
CA SER A 158 4.93 22.18 -4.61
C SER A 158 3.63 21.92 -5.38
N PHE A 159 3.38 20.67 -5.80
CA PHE A 159 2.12 20.30 -6.43
C PHE A 159 0.92 20.53 -5.50
N PHE A 160 0.95 20.00 -4.28
CA PHE A 160 -0.15 20.23 -3.32
C PHE A 160 -0.27 21.70 -2.91
N ASP A 161 0.84 22.40 -2.68
CA ASP A 161 0.84 23.82 -2.35
C ASP A 161 0.14 24.65 -3.43
N LYS A 162 0.45 24.40 -4.70
CA LYS A 162 -0.19 25.06 -5.84
C LYS A 162 -1.70 24.78 -5.88
N ARG A 163 -2.11 23.53 -5.70
CA ARG A 163 -3.54 23.15 -5.69
C ARG A 163 -4.31 23.79 -4.55
N ILE A 164 -3.75 23.79 -3.34
CA ILE A 164 -4.36 24.46 -2.18
C ILE A 164 -4.41 25.98 -2.38
N GLU A 165 -3.40 26.57 -3.02
CA GLU A 165 -3.39 28.00 -3.35
C GLU A 165 -4.50 28.38 -4.34
N GLU A 166 -4.81 27.53 -5.32
CA GLU A 166 -5.93 27.73 -6.26
C GLU A 166 -7.26 27.91 -5.52
N TYR A 167 -7.59 27.02 -4.58
CA TYR A 167 -8.77 27.16 -3.70
C TYR A 167 -8.69 28.39 -2.81
N SER A 168 -7.53 28.62 -2.18
CA SER A 168 -7.31 29.74 -1.26
C SER A 168 -7.53 31.10 -1.94
N ARG A 169 -7.13 31.23 -3.22
CA ARG A 169 -7.29 32.47 -3.99
C ARG A 169 -8.76 32.77 -4.28
N ILE A 170 -9.56 31.74 -4.57
CA ILE A 170 -11.01 31.87 -4.77
C ILE A 170 -11.67 32.27 -3.45
N LEU A 171 -11.45 31.50 -2.38
CA LEU A 171 -12.08 31.72 -1.07
C LEU A 171 -11.81 33.12 -0.48
N LYS A 172 -10.59 33.65 -0.65
CA LYS A 172 -10.22 35.00 -0.19
C LYS A 172 -11.06 36.13 -0.82
N GLY A 173 -11.61 35.91 -2.02
CA GLY A 173 -12.44 36.89 -2.71
C GLY A 173 -13.92 36.84 -2.33
N LEU A 174 -14.34 35.83 -1.56
CA LEU A 174 -15.73 35.54 -1.25
C LEU A 174 -16.09 35.93 0.19
N ASN A 175 -17.33 36.36 0.42
CA ASN A 175 -17.88 36.49 1.76
C ASN A 175 -18.27 35.12 2.35
N TYR A 176 -18.60 35.05 3.64
CA TYR A 176 -18.94 33.79 4.32
C TYR A 176 -20.01 32.95 3.60
N SER A 177 -21.10 33.57 3.14
CA SER A 177 -22.18 32.86 2.46
C SER A 177 -21.74 32.32 1.10
N GLU A 178 -20.91 33.08 0.39
CA GLU A 178 -20.35 32.68 -0.90
C GLU A 178 -19.31 31.58 -0.74
N GLN A 179 -18.47 31.64 0.31
CA GLN A 179 -17.52 30.57 0.64
C GLN A 179 -18.24 29.26 0.93
N LYS A 180 -19.30 29.29 1.74
CA LYS A 180 -20.13 28.11 2.03
C LYS A 180 -20.77 27.54 0.75
N SER A 181 -21.28 28.42 -0.13
CA SER A 181 -21.83 28.00 -1.42
C SER A 181 -20.77 27.32 -2.27
N PHE A 182 -19.61 27.97 -2.46
CA PHE A 182 -18.51 27.44 -3.25
C PHE A 182 -18.01 26.10 -2.73
N LEU A 183 -17.83 25.95 -1.40
CA LEU A 183 -17.37 24.69 -0.80
C LEU A 183 -18.40 23.55 -0.96
N GLY A 184 -19.70 23.88 -1.02
CA GLY A 184 -20.77 22.91 -1.28
C GLY A 184 -21.04 22.61 -2.75
N GLU A 185 -20.42 23.34 -3.69
CA GLU A 185 -20.51 23.04 -5.12
C GLU A 185 -19.70 21.78 -5.46
N SER A 186 -20.28 20.94 -6.31
CA SER A 186 -19.63 19.71 -6.80
C SER A 186 -18.95 19.93 -8.15
N ILE A 187 -17.80 19.29 -8.33
CA ILE A 187 -17.04 19.21 -9.58
C ILE A 187 -16.93 17.74 -10.03
N PRO A 188 -16.67 17.44 -11.31
CA PRO A 188 -16.44 16.07 -11.75
C PRO A 188 -15.26 15.43 -10.98
N ALA A 189 -15.50 14.27 -10.38
CA ALA A 189 -14.51 13.58 -9.54
C ALA A 189 -13.25 13.23 -10.33
N THR A 190 -13.39 12.86 -11.61
CA THR A 190 -12.28 12.58 -12.52
C THR A 190 -11.36 13.78 -12.73
N THR A 191 -11.90 15.00 -12.75
CA THR A 191 -11.12 16.24 -12.92
C THR A 191 -10.26 16.55 -11.70
N PHE A 192 -10.63 16.03 -10.52
CA PHE A 192 -9.85 16.15 -9.29
C PHE A 192 -8.89 14.98 -9.07
N HIS A 193 -9.40 13.75 -9.08
CA HIS A 193 -8.63 12.57 -8.68
C HIS A 193 -7.61 12.12 -9.74
N LEU A 194 -7.91 12.19 -11.04
CA LEU A 194 -6.96 11.71 -12.06
C LEU A 194 -5.67 12.54 -12.14
N PRO A 195 -5.70 13.88 -12.01
CA PRO A 195 -4.46 14.67 -11.89
C PRO A 195 -3.65 14.35 -10.63
N LEU A 196 -4.31 14.08 -9.48
CA LEU A 196 -3.63 13.67 -8.25
C LEU A 196 -2.95 12.31 -8.42
N GLN A 197 -3.70 11.34 -8.93
CA GLN A 197 -3.23 10.00 -9.27
C GLN A 197 -2.02 10.09 -10.20
N ARG A 198 -2.12 10.82 -11.30
CA ARG A 198 -1.02 10.97 -12.26
C ARG A 198 0.23 11.56 -11.62
N GLU A 199 0.12 12.62 -10.82
CA GLU A 199 1.30 13.26 -10.24
C GLU A 199 1.97 12.37 -9.19
N LEU A 200 1.20 11.75 -8.28
CA LEU A 200 1.77 10.87 -7.26
C LEU A 200 2.32 9.58 -7.87
N ASN A 201 1.67 9.03 -8.89
CA ASN A 201 2.13 7.81 -9.54
C ASN A 201 3.43 8.03 -10.34
N ARG A 202 3.82 9.26 -10.67
CA ARG A 202 5.15 9.54 -11.25
C ARG A 202 6.32 9.18 -10.33
N LEU A 203 6.06 8.90 -9.05
CA LEU A 203 7.05 8.32 -8.13
C LEU A 203 7.49 6.92 -8.53
N ASN A 204 6.67 6.23 -9.33
CA ASN A 204 6.96 4.90 -9.87
C ASN A 204 7.32 3.88 -8.77
N ASP A 205 6.59 3.90 -7.66
CA ASP A 205 6.79 3.05 -6.49
C ASP A 205 5.45 2.42 -6.09
N ALA A 206 5.33 1.09 -6.15
CA ALA A 206 4.11 0.39 -5.76
C ALA A 206 3.74 0.64 -4.29
N HIS A 207 4.74 0.85 -3.43
CA HIS A 207 4.51 1.21 -2.03
C HIS A 207 4.13 2.68 -1.87
N THR A 208 4.33 3.53 -2.88
CA THR A 208 3.99 4.97 -2.83
C THR A 208 3.12 5.39 -4.00
N ARG A 209 1.80 5.36 -3.80
CA ARG A 209 0.83 5.69 -4.85
C ARG A 209 -0.48 6.24 -4.31
N TYR A 210 -1.18 6.92 -5.20
CA TYR A 210 -2.54 7.39 -4.97
C TYR A 210 -3.53 6.50 -5.71
N GLU A 211 -4.51 6.01 -4.98
CA GLU A 211 -5.60 5.21 -5.51
C GLU A 211 -6.85 6.07 -5.53
N ALA A 212 -7.34 6.37 -6.72
CA ALA A 212 -8.59 7.10 -6.91
C ALA A 212 -9.78 6.28 -6.39
N PRO A 213 -10.89 6.91 -6.01
CA PRO A 213 -12.06 6.21 -5.43
C PRO A 213 -12.84 5.36 -6.45
N PHE A 214 -12.31 5.13 -7.65
CA PHE A 214 -12.98 4.48 -8.79
C PHE A 214 -12.83 2.95 -8.77
N THR A 215 -13.16 2.31 -7.65
CA THR A 215 -12.90 0.88 -7.42
C THR A 215 -13.68 -0.07 -8.32
N ASP A 216 -14.74 0.40 -8.97
CA ASP A 216 -15.61 -0.46 -9.77
C ASP A 216 -15.29 -0.45 -11.26
N PHE A 217 -14.44 0.47 -11.72
CA PHE A 217 -14.25 0.74 -13.15
C PHE A 217 -12.98 0.05 -13.64
N TYR A 218 -13.15 -1.00 -14.43
CA TYR A 218 -12.06 -1.81 -14.96
C TYR A 218 -12.21 -1.98 -16.47
N TYR A 219 -11.11 -1.98 -17.20
CA TYR A 219 -11.09 -2.04 -18.66
C TYR A 219 -10.13 -3.12 -19.10
N VAL A 220 -10.48 -3.88 -20.13
CA VAL A 220 -9.63 -4.92 -20.69
C VAL A 220 -9.59 -4.80 -22.20
N LEU A 221 -8.40 -4.95 -22.78
CA LEU A 221 -8.24 -5.05 -24.21
C LEU A 221 -8.52 -6.50 -24.65
N PRO A 222 -9.37 -6.74 -25.66
CA PRO A 222 -9.76 -8.09 -26.11
C PRO A 222 -8.67 -8.78 -26.95
N ILE A 223 -7.47 -8.21 -26.99
CA ILE A 223 -6.26 -8.75 -27.59
C ILE A 223 -5.11 -8.59 -26.60
N ARG A 224 -4.07 -9.40 -26.76
CA ARG A 224 -2.79 -9.23 -26.06
C ARG A 224 -1.68 -9.06 -27.08
N PHE A 225 -0.53 -8.61 -26.60
CA PHE A 225 0.65 -8.39 -27.42
C PHE A 225 1.75 -9.36 -27.03
N ASP A 226 2.06 -10.27 -27.93
CA ASP A 226 3.11 -11.25 -27.77
C ASP A 226 4.41 -10.72 -28.39
N SER A 227 5.56 -11.25 -27.97
CA SER A 227 6.84 -10.83 -28.51
C SER A 227 7.74 -12.03 -28.80
N ARG A 228 8.51 -11.95 -29.88
CA ARG A 228 9.54 -12.93 -30.22
C ARG A 228 10.67 -12.29 -31.02
N MET A 229 11.81 -12.97 -31.07
CA MET A 229 12.89 -12.61 -31.99
C MET A 229 12.62 -13.20 -33.38
N GLN A 230 12.71 -12.35 -34.41
CA GLN A 230 12.64 -12.75 -35.82
C GLN A 230 13.72 -11.98 -36.59
N ASP A 231 14.61 -12.70 -37.28
CA ASP A 231 15.72 -12.12 -38.05
C ASP A 231 16.60 -11.16 -37.24
N GLY A 232 16.81 -11.45 -35.95
CA GLY A 232 17.61 -10.62 -35.05
C GLY A 232 16.90 -9.36 -34.54
N MET A 233 15.61 -9.18 -34.84
CA MET A 233 14.79 -8.07 -34.36
C MET A 233 13.66 -8.58 -33.47
N GLN A 234 13.29 -7.78 -32.46
CA GLN A 234 12.07 -8.00 -31.70
C GLN A 234 10.87 -7.63 -32.58
N VAL A 235 9.93 -8.55 -32.74
CA VAL A 235 8.64 -8.31 -33.39
C VAL A 235 7.50 -8.53 -32.40
N VAL A 236 6.45 -7.72 -32.50
CA VAL A 236 5.24 -7.87 -31.71
C VAL A 236 4.20 -8.61 -32.54
N THR A 237 3.59 -9.62 -31.95
CA THR A 237 2.55 -10.42 -32.59
C THR A 237 1.23 -10.33 -31.82
N LEU A 238 0.14 -10.55 -32.53
CA LEU A 238 -1.19 -10.64 -31.95
C LEU A 238 -1.30 -11.91 -31.12
N GLY A 239 -1.81 -11.79 -29.89
CA GLY A 239 -2.33 -12.91 -29.12
C GLY A 239 -3.76 -12.63 -28.67
N PHE A 240 -4.42 -13.65 -28.14
CA PHE A 240 -5.74 -13.51 -27.53
C PHE A 240 -5.69 -13.85 -26.05
N PRO A 241 -6.22 -12.99 -25.17
CA PRO A 241 -6.41 -13.36 -23.77
C PRO A 241 -7.50 -14.42 -23.66
N ASP A 242 -7.48 -15.22 -22.60
CA ASP A 242 -8.58 -16.13 -22.27
C ASP A 242 -9.72 -15.31 -21.65
N LEU A 243 -10.39 -14.53 -22.50
CA LEU A 243 -11.60 -13.80 -22.13
C LEU A 243 -12.81 -14.57 -22.64
N PRO A 244 -13.90 -14.65 -21.85
CA PRO A 244 -15.15 -15.23 -22.34
C PRO A 244 -15.64 -14.49 -23.60
N ASP A 245 -16.53 -15.13 -24.37
CA ASP A 245 -17.08 -14.66 -25.67
C ASP A 245 -17.97 -13.37 -25.57
N TYR A 246 -17.58 -12.37 -24.77
CA TYR A 246 -18.29 -11.11 -24.54
C TYR A 246 -18.16 -10.13 -25.69
N TYR A 247 -16.97 -10.06 -26.30
CA TYR A 247 -16.71 -9.04 -27.32
C TYR A 247 -17.68 -9.15 -28.52
N PRO A 248 -17.95 -10.34 -29.09
CA PRO A 248 -18.93 -10.47 -30.18
C PRO A 248 -20.35 -10.12 -29.79
N GLN A 249 -20.72 -10.33 -28.52
CA GLN A 249 -22.04 -9.99 -28.02
C GLN A 249 -22.22 -8.47 -27.86
N LEU A 250 -21.18 -7.74 -27.44
CA LEU A 250 -21.21 -6.28 -27.24
C LEU A 250 -21.01 -5.48 -28.53
N TYR A 251 -20.14 -5.95 -29.42
CA TYR A 251 -19.73 -5.23 -30.62
C TYR A 251 -20.19 -5.87 -31.93
N GLY A 252 -20.91 -7.00 -31.87
CA GLY A 252 -21.53 -7.65 -33.03
C GLY A 252 -20.58 -8.45 -33.93
N GLY A 253 -19.34 -8.68 -33.51
CA GLY A 253 -18.32 -9.43 -34.27
C GLY A 253 -17.05 -9.68 -33.46
N PRO A 254 -16.09 -10.49 -33.97
CA PRO A 254 -14.82 -10.71 -33.27
C PRO A 254 -14.03 -9.40 -33.13
N ALA A 255 -13.08 -9.36 -32.18
CA ALA A 255 -12.21 -8.21 -31.96
C ALA A 255 -11.35 -7.85 -33.18
N THR A 256 -10.98 -8.85 -33.96
CA THR A 256 -10.16 -8.71 -35.17
C THR A 256 -10.42 -9.87 -36.12
N SER A 257 -10.16 -9.68 -37.42
CA SER A 257 -10.18 -10.78 -38.41
C SER A 257 -8.85 -11.56 -38.48
N HIS A 258 -7.80 -11.06 -37.82
CA HIS A 258 -6.46 -11.64 -37.76
C HIS A 258 -6.37 -12.81 -36.78
N LYS A 259 -5.29 -13.59 -36.91
CA LYS A 259 -5.04 -14.79 -36.09
C LYS A 259 -3.87 -14.60 -35.14
N GLU A 260 -3.85 -15.40 -34.09
CA GLU A 260 -2.74 -15.44 -33.15
C GLU A 260 -1.42 -15.70 -33.89
N GLY A 261 -0.40 -14.91 -33.58
CA GLY A 261 0.90 -14.91 -34.24
C GLY A 261 1.04 -13.94 -35.42
N ASP A 262 -0.03 -13.30 -35.89
CA ASP A 262 0.07 -12.25 -36.93
C ASP A 262 0.86 -11.05 -36.40
N ILE A 263 1.72 -10.46 -37.23
CA ILE A 263 2.63 -9.38 -36.79
C ILE A 263 1.89 -8.04 -36.76
N ILE A 264 1.95 -7.38 -35.61
CA ILE A 264 1.48 -6.00 -35.42
C ILE A 264 2.65 -5.07 -35.72
N THR A 265 2.44 -4.07 -36.57
CA THR A 265 3.49 -3.12 -36.96
C THR A 265 3.29 -1.75 -36.33
N GLN A 266 2.03 -1.31 -36.19
CA GLN A 266 1.68 -0.01 -35.61
C GLN A 266 0.41 -0.07 -34.77
N VAL A 267 0.32 0.82 -33.79
CA VAL A 267 -0.90 1.14 -33.05
C VAL A 267 -1.08 2.67 -33.09
N ASP A 268 -2.25 3.12 -33.51
CA ASP A 268 -2.59 4.54 -33.69
C ASP A 268 -1.57 5.30 -34.56
N GLY A 269 -1.10 4.63 -35.63
CA GLY A 269 -0.11 5.19 -36.57
C GLY A 269 1.31 5.29 -36.01
N THR A 270 1.57 4.79 -34.80
CA THR A 270 2.89 4.77 -34.15
C THR A 270 3.47 3.35 -34.20
N PRO A 271 4.77 3.14 -34.50
CA PRO A 271 5.38 1.81 -34.43
C PRO A 271 5.09 1.13 -33.10
N VAL A 272 4.64 -0.13 -33.13
CA VAL A 272 4.03 -0.80 -31.96
C VAL A 272 4.90 -0.77 -30.71
N LEU A 273 6.21 -1.03 -30.82
CA LEU A 273 7.14 -0.97 -29.68
C LEU A 273 7.29 0.45 -29.13
N GLN A 274 7.26 1.47 -30.00
CA GLN A 274 7.29 2.87 -29.57
C GLN A 274 5.96 3.26 -28.88
N TRP A 275 4.83 2.79 -29.40
CA TRP A 275 3.53 3.02 -28.76
C TRP A 275 3.50 2.40 -27.36
N MET A 276 3.94 1.15 -27.19
CA MET A 276 4.01 0.51 -25.87
C MET A 276 4.92 1.25 -24.90
N GLN A 277 6.08 1.72 -25.37
CA GLN A 277 7.00 2.56 -24.57
C GLN A 277 6.34 3.86 -24.12
N ASN A 278 5.60 4.53 -25.01
CA ASN A 278 4.83 5.74 -24.65
C ASN A 278 3.75 5.44 -23.60
N MET A 279 3.16 4.24 -23.64
CA MET A 279 2.12 3.84 -22.68
C MET A 279 2.65 3.68 -21.25
N VAL A 280 3.94 3.34 -21.11
CA VAL A 280 4.61 3.14 -19.82
C VAL A 280 5.61 4.24 -19.46
N ALA A 281 5.69 5.30 -20.27
CA ALA A 281 6.48 6.49 -19.96
C ALA A 281 5.90 7.22 -18.74
N ASP A 282 6.66 8.18 -18.18
CA ASP A 282 6.23 8.90 -16.97
C ASP A 282 5.02 9.84 -17.19
N ASP A 283 4.70 10.16 -18.45
CA ASP A 283 3.47 10.85 -18.85
C ASP A 283 2.40 9.90 -19.43
N GLY A 284 2.73 8.61 -19.52
CA GLY A 284 1.85 7.55 -20.00
C GLY A 284 0.78 7.12 -19.00
N PRO A 285 -0.22 6.33 -19.43
CA PRO A 285 -1.28 5.81 -18.58
C PRO A 285 -0.81 4.76 -17.56
N TYR A 286 0.26 4.01 -17.81
CA TYR A 286 0.73 2.94 -16.91
C TYR A 286 1.81 3.38 -15.92
N VAL A 287 1.90 4.67 -15.61
CA VAL A 287 2.79 5.22 -14.58
C VAL A 287 2.36 4.77 -13.18
N GLY A 288 3.28 4.56 -12.22
CA GLY A 288 2.90 4.29 -10.81
C GLY A 288 3.57 3.12 -10.12
N ILE A 289 3.54 1.93 -10.71
CA ILE A 289 3.77 0.70 -9.92
C ILE A 289 5.25 0.29 -9.89
N TYR A 290 5.94 0.37 -11.02
CA TYR A 290 7.33 -0.08 -11.13
C TYR A 290 8.24 1.08 -11.50
N GLN A 291 9.43 1.13 -10.90
CA GLN A 291 10.40 2.22 -10.99
C GLN A 291 10.85 2.47 -12.43
N GLY A 292 11.25 1.41 -13.13
CA GLY A 292 11.75 1.49 -14.50
C GLY A 292 10.67 1.22 -15.54
N SER A 293 10.77 1.91 -16.67
CA SER A 293 9.83 1.79 -17.79
C SER A 293 9.86 0.39 -18.43
N LEU A 294 10.99 -0.31 -18.42
CA LEU A 294 11.10 -1.67 -18.96
C LEU A 294 10.35 -2.70 -18.10
N GLN A 295 10.35 -2.56 -16.78
CA GLN A 295 9.53 -3.39 -15.88
C GLN A 295 8.04 -3.15 -16.13
N ARG A 296 7.63 -1.87 -16.23
CA ARG A 296 6.25 -1.51 -16.58
C ARG A 296 5.84 -2.08 -17.94
N LEU A 297 6.72 -1.98 -18.94
CA LEU A 297 6.52 -2.55 -20.27
C LEU A 297 6.30 -4.06 -20.19
N ASN A 298 7.21 -4.75 -19.48
CA ASN A 298 7.16 -6.20 -19.38
C ASN A 298 5.88 -6.66 -18.68
N ASN A 299 5.60 -6.07 -17.50
CA ASN A 299 4.42 -6.34 -16.71
C ASN A 299 3.14 -6.18 -17.53
N ARG A 300 2.98 -5.05 -18.22
CA ARG A 300 1.71 -4.70 -18.87
C ARG A 300 1.46 -5.39 -20.19
N PHE A 301 2.50 -5.72 -20.94
CA PHE A 301 2.32 -6.22 -22.30
C PHE A 301 2.75 -7.67 -22.48
N PHE A 302 3.81 -8.12 -21.82
CA PHE A 302 4.48 -9.35 -22.22
C PHE A 302 4.40 -10.50 -21.22
N VAL A 303 4.27 -10.24 -19.92
CA VAL A 303 4.19 -11.31 -18.91
C VAL A 303 2.78 -11.50 -18.34
N ARG A 304 1.88 -10.52 -18.52
CA ARG A 304 0.47 -10.67 -18.18
C ARG A 304 -0.32 -11.36 -19.29
N PRO A 305 -1.39 -12.09 -18.94
CA PRO A 305 -2.26 -12.76 -19.91
C PRO A 305 -3.13 -11.78 -20.71
N TYR A 306 -3.35 -10.55 -20.21
CA TYR A 306 -4.15 -9.50 -20.85
C TYR A 306 -3.57 -8.11 -20.58
N VAL A 307 -3.99 -7.13 -21.40
CA VAL A 307 -3.75 -5.70 -21.15
C VAL A 307 -4.99 -5.10 -20.52
N ASP A 308 -4.86 -4.57 -19.31
CA ASP A 308 -5.95 -4.03 -18.52
C ASP A 308 -5.70 -2.58 -18.08
N ARG A 309 -6.78 -1.91 -17.65
CA ARG A 309 -6.71 -0.68 -16.87
C ARG A 309 -7.69 -0.72 -15.73
N TYR A 310 -7.21 -0.38 -14.53
CA TYR A 310 -8.06 -0.19 -13.38
C TYR A 310 -8.16 1.30 -13.05
N ALA A 311 -9.35 1.91 -13.14
CA ALA A 311 -9.52 3.36 -12.94
C ALA A 311 -9.01 3.85 -11.57
N ARG A 312 -9.01 2.95 -10.58
CA ARG A 312 -8.41 3.15 -9.27
C ARG A 312 -6.93 3.50 -9.32
N THR A 313 -6.15 2.89 -10.23
CA THR A 313 -4.69 3.06 -10.31
C THR A 313 -4.21 3.73 -11.59
N GLU A 314 -5.02 3.72 -12.65
CA GLU A 314 -4.68 4.19 -13.99
C GLU A 314 -5.83 5.00 -14.62
N PRO A 315 -5.55 5.97 -15.50
CA PRO A 315 -6.60 6.67 -16.21
C PRO A 315 -7.33 5.73 -17.19
N PRO A 316 -8.66 5.90 -17.34
CA PRO A 316 -9.45 5.09 -18.28
C PRO A 316 -8.93 5.21 -19.72
N PRO A 317 -9.19 4.23 -20.59
CA PRO A 317 -8.88 4.34 -22.01
C PRO A 317 -9.67 5.48 -22.64
N THR A 318 -9.01 6.28 -23.49
CA THR A 318 -9.63 7.44 -24.14
C THR A 318 -10.40 7.10 -25.42
N GLY A 319 -10.33 5.86 -25.88
CA GLY A 319 -10.99 5.39 -27.10
C GLY A 319 -10.47 4.03 -27.60
N PRO A 320 -10.99 3.54 -28.73
CA PRO A 320 -10.49 2.32 -29.37
C PRO A 320 -9.08 2.51 -29.96
N LEU A 321 -8.39 1.39 -30.22
CA LEU A 321 -7.07 1.37 -30.82
C LEU A 321 -7.14 1.06 -32.32
N ASN A 322 -6.39 1.76 -33.15
CA ASN A 322 -6.21 1.39 -34.56
C ASN A 322 -4.94 0.56 -34.72
N VAL A 323 -5.10 -0.75 -34.93
CA VAL A 323 -3.99 -1.71 -35.04
C VAL A 323 -3.68 -1.99 -36.51
N THR A 324 -2.43 -1.77 -36.92
CA THR A 324 -1.95 -2.03 -38.28
C THR A 324 -1.11 -3.31 -38.31
N PHE A 325 -1.50 -4.25 -39.17
CA PHE A 325 -0.81 -5.53 -39.33
C PHE A 325 0.23 -5.49 -40.45
N SER A 326 1.10 -6.50 -40.50
CA SER A 326 2.19 -6.57 -41.50
C SER A 326 1.71 -6.71 -42.94
N ASP A 327 0.46 -7.10 -43.18
CA ASP A 327 -0.18 -7.12 -44.50
C ASP A 327 -0.70 -5.74 -44.96
N GLY A 328 -0.61 -4.72 -44.10
CA GLY A 328 -1.03 -3.35 -44.35
C GLY A 328 -2.50 -3.07 -44.04
N SER A 329 -3.26 -4.05 -43.55
CA SER A 329 -4.61 -3.83 -43.04
C SER A 329 -4.58 -3.03 -41.72
N VAL A 330 -5.66 -2.30 -41.47
CA VAL A 330 -5.85 -1.52 -40.24
C VAL A 330 -7.22 -1.87 -39.68
N GLU A 331 -7.27 -2.30 -38.42
CA GLU A 331 -8.51 -2.63 -37.72
C GLU A 331 -8.66 -1.82 -36.44
N THR A 332 -9.90 -1.44 -36.12
CA THR A 332 -10.23 -0.71 -34.90
C THR A 332 -10.68 -1.70 -33.83
N ILE A 333 -9.94 -1.74 -32.72
CA ILE A 333 -10.17 -2.65 -31.60
C ILE A 333 -10.68 -1.85 -30.41
N HIS A 334 -11.88 -2.20 -29.94
CA HIS A 334 -12.51 -1.53 -28.81
C HIS A 334 -12.09 -2.15 -27.48
N TRP A 335 -12.06 -1.34 -26.43
CA TRP A 335 -11.89 -1.83 -25.06
C TRP A 335 -13.20 -2.43 -24.54
N LEU A 336 -13.10 -3.46 -23.71
CA LEU A 336 -14.19 -3.92 -22.86
C LEU A 336 -14.16 -3.12 -21.56
N GLY A 337 -15.31 -2.65 -21.12
CA GLY A 337 -15.47 -2.03 -19.81
C GLY A 337 -16.21 -2.97 -18.86
N ARG A 338 -15.86 -2.92 -17.58
CA ARG A 338 -16.44 -3.72 -16.52
C ARG A 338 -16.80 -2.82 -15.34
N LEU A 339 -18.00 -3.03 -14.80
CA LEU A 339 -18.50 -2.43 -13.56
C LEU A 339 -18.91 -3.56 -12.60
N THR A 340 -18.72 -3.39 -11.29
CA THR A 340 -19.28 -4.31 -10.29
C THR A 340 -20.82 -4.36 -10.39
N ASP A 341 -21.40 -5.57 -10.45
CA ASP A 341 -22.85 -5.80 -10.47
C ASP A 341 -23.40 -5.89 -9.05
N PHE A 342 -23.91 -4.76 -8.56
CA PHE A 342 -24.47 -4.68 -7.21
C PHE A 342 -25.82 -5.40 -7.05
N SER A 343 -26.46 -5.86 -8.13
CA SER A 343 -27.78 -6.50 -8.06
C SER A 343 -27.75 -7.95 -7.55
N LYS A 344 -26.58 -8.59 -7.51
CA LYS A 344 -26.42 -10.01 -7.17
C LYS A 344 -26.14 -10.31 -5.70
N GLY A 345 -26.19 -9.27 -4.86
CA GLY A 345 -25.79 -9.37 -3.47
C GLY A 345 -24.27 -9.51 -3.41
N ILE A 346 -23.60 -8.44 -3.05
CA ILE A 346 -22.19 -8.52 -2.71
C ILE A 346 -22.08 -9.44 -1.49
N LYS A 347 -21.25 -10.49 -1.55
CA LYS A 347 -20.92 -11.28 -0.35
C LYS A 347 -20.51 -10.28 0.75
N GLN A 348 -20.98 -10.48 1.98
CA GLN A 348 -20.81 -9.51 3.09
C GLN A 348 -19.38 -8.96 3.24
N ASP A 349 -18.38 -9.75 2.86
CA ASP A 349 -16.95 -9.42 2.92
C ASP A 349 -16.50 -8.32 1.92
N ALA A 350 -17.20 -8.14 0.79
CA ALA A 350 -16.81 -7.18 -0.25
C ALA A 350 -17.60 -5.85 -0.19
N VAL A 351 -18.57 -5.71 0.72
CA VAL A 351 -19.55 -4.60 0.65
C VAL A 351 -19.56 -3.61 1.79
N ASN A 352 -19.04 -3.93 2.98
CA ASN A 352 -19.56 -3.18 4.13
C ASN A 352 -18.88 -1.86 4.50
N LEU A 353 -17.66 -1.50 4.06
CA LEU A 353 -17.05 -0.23 4.49
C LEU A 353 -16.72 0.76 3.37
N PRO A 354 -15.91 0.42 2.34
CA PRO A 354 -15.39 1.44 1.44
C PRO A 354 -16.43 1.94 0.42
N PHE A 355 -17.35 1.07 0.01
CA PHE A 355 -18.33 1.35 -1.04
C PHE A 355 -19.54 2.16 -0.53
N LEU A 356 -19.98 1.93 0.72
CA LEU A 356 -21.04 2.72 1.35
C LEU A 356 -20.51 4.09 1.82
N ASN A 357 -19.27 4.18 2.31
CA ASN A 357 -18.61 5.45 2.62
C ASN A 357 -18.31 6.29 1.36
N ALA A 358 -18.04 5.65 0.22
CA ALA A 358 -17.87 6.36 -1.06
C ALA A 358 -19.17 6.99 -1.60
N ARG A 359 -20.34 6.48 -1.19
CA ARG A 359 -21.66 6.93 -1.68
C ARG A 359 -22.39 7.85 -0.69
N ALA A 360 -22.07 7.80 0.60
CA ALA A 360 -22.62 8.67 1.62
C ALA A 360 -21.57 9.73 1.99
N ASN A 361 -21.64 10.89 1.35
CA ASN A 361 -20.88 12.09 1.74
C ASN A 361 -21.34 12.62 3.10
N THR A 362 -20.92 11.91 4.15
CA THR A 362 -20.76 12.35 5.55
C THR A 362 -19.92 11.26 6.18
N ASN A 363 -18.61 11.50 6.33
CA ASN A 363 -17.77 10.64 7.16
C ASN A 363 -18.24 10.89 8.63
N PRO A 364 -18.97 9.95 9.27
CA PRO A 364 -19.51 10.17 10.60
C PRO A 364 -18.38 10.32 11.62
N PHE A 365 -17.28 9.59 11.41
CA PHE A 365 -16.07 9.76 12.20
C PHE A 365 -15.50 11.15 12.06
N PHE A 366 -15.52 11.75 10.87
CA PHE A 366 -15.08 13.12 10.65
C PHE A 366 -16.02 14.14 11.32
N GLU A 367 -17.34 13.99 11.21
CA GLU A 367 -18.29 14.84 11.94
C GLU A 367 -18.12 14.70 13.45
N GLU A 368 -17.81 13.50 13.93
CA GLU A 368 -17.52 13.21 15.34
C GLU A 368 -16.13 13.74 15.75
N THR A 369 -15.10 13.67 14.90
CA THR A 369 -13.80 14.34 15.08
C THR A 369 -14.01 15.84 15.21
N VAL A 370 -14.79 16.44 14.31
CA VAL A 370 -15.10 17.87 14.27
C VAL A 370 -15.88 18.28 15.51
N LYS A 371 -16.86 17.48 15.93
CA LYS A 371 -17.63 17.70 17.15
C LYS A 371 -16.76 17.62 18.39
N LEU A 372 -15.94 16.58 18.50
CA LEU A 372 -15.01 16.38 19.62
C LEU A 372 -13.96 17.50 19.67
N GLU A 373 -13.38 17.90 18.53
CA GLU A 373 -12.46 19.05 18.47
C GLU A 373 -13.16 20.35 18.89
N THR A 374 -14.40 20.56 18.46
CA THR A 374 -15.19 21.76 18.84
C THR A 374 -15.52 21.78 20.33
N GLU A 375 -15.86 20.63 20.91
CA GLU A 375 -16.18 20.47 22.34
C GLU A 375 -14.93 20.61 23.22
N LEU A 376 -13.81 19.99 22.83
CA LEU A 376 -12.53 20.07 23.55
C LEU A 376 -11.85 21.44 23.43
N TYR A 377 -11.96 22.12 22.28
CA TYR A 377 -11.18 23.32 21.95
C TYR A 377 -12.01 24.56 21.63
N SER A 378 -13.16 24.74 22.29
CA SER A 378 -14.20 25.79 22.17
C SER A 378 -13.79 27.30 22.02
N LYS A 379 -12.52 27.64 21.75
CA LYS A 379 -11.96 29.01 21.74
C LYS A 379 -11.04 29.37 20.55
N CYS A 380 -10.94 28.58 19.48
CA CYS A 380 -9.98 28.86 18.39
C CYS A 380 -10.61 29.28 17.05
N ASP A 381 -10.15 30.42 16.50
CA ASP A 381 -10.44 30.92 15.16
C ASP A 381 -9.76 30.03 14.10
N SER A 382 -10.44 29.00 13.63
CA SER A 382 -9.97 28.13 12.54
C SER A 382 -10.98 28.11 11.38
N LEU A 383 -10.62 27.48 10.25
CA LEU A 383 -11.53 27.28 9.11
C LEU A 383 -12.90 26.68 9.53
N TRP A 384 -13.00 26.03 10.70
CA TRP A 384 -14.25 25.50 11.26
C TRP A 384 -15.26 26.58 11.70
N HIS A 385 -14.84 27.83 11.95
CA HIS A 385 -15.77 28.95 12.11
C HIS A 385 -16.51 29.30 10.79
N LEU A 386 -16.18 28.64 9.68
CA LEU A 386 -16.98 28.65 8.45
C LEU A 386 -18.16 27.67 8.46
N MET A 387 -18.32 26.83 9.49
CA MET A 387 -19.47 25.96 9.66
C MET A 387 -20.44 26.54 10.71
N PRO A 388 -21.76 26.64 10.42
CA PRO A 388 -22.72 27.19 11.37
C PRO A 388 -23.06 26.18 12.47
N GLU A 389 -23.19 26.67 13.71
CA GLU A 389 -23.59 25.92 14.94
C GLU A 389 -24.94 25.18 14.85
N ASN A 390 -25.70 25.34 13.76
CA ASN A 390 -27.07 24.84 13.61
C ASN A 390 -27.21 23.54 12.80
N SER A 391 -26.12 22.82 12.49
CA SER A 391 -26.19 21.47 11.91
C SER A 391 -26.32 20.36 12.95
N ARG A 392 -26.61 20.68 14.22
CA ARG A 392 -26.66 19.75 15.35
C ARG A 392 -27.88 18.83 15.44
N ASP A 393 -28.83 18.92 14.50
CA ASP A 393 -30.05 18.10 14.53
C ASP A 393 -30.21 17.26 13.25
N ALA A 394 -29.53 16.12 13.20
CA ALA A 394 -30.00 14.93 12.48
C ALA A 394 -29.32 13.69 13.06
N SER A 395 -30.04 13.02 13.95
CA SER A 395 -29.76 11.64 14.39
C SER A 395 -29.71 10.70 13.19
N LEU A 396 -28.61 9.95 13.02
CA LEU A 396 -28.57 8.69 12.27
C LEU A 396 -27.43 7.82 12.83
N THR A 397 -27.77 7.04 13.84
CA THR A 397 -27.04 5.84 14.28
C THR A 397 -27.27 4.70 13.29
N ALA A 398 -26.19 4.10 12.77
CA ALA A 398 -25.93 2.64 12.66
C ALA A 398 -25.13 2.21 11.42
N GLY A 399 -24.11 1.35 11.61
CA GLY A 399 -23.96 0.16 10.76
C GLY A 399 -22.61 -0.16 10.08
N LEU A 400 -21.46 -0.17 10.77
CA LEU A 400 -20.22 -0.88 10.42
C LEU A 400 -19.81 -1.98 11.44
N ASP A 401 -19.87 -3.25 11.03
CA ASP A 401 -19.15 -4.38 11.67
C ASP A 401 -18.13 -4.98 10.66
N SER A 402 -16.88 -5.11 11.12
CA SER A 402 -15.76 -6.01 10.74
C SER A 402 -14.81 -5.69 9.56
N ILE A 403 -13.54 -5.42 9.89
CA ILE A 403 -12.28 -5.71 9.17
C ILE A 403 -11.12 -5.98 10.17
N PHE A 404 -10.60 -7.21 10.18
CA PHE A 404 -9.15 -7.40 10.34
C PHE A 404 -8.70 -8.52 9.41
N ALA A 405 -7.54 -8.25 8.78
CA ALA A 405 -6.65 -9.15 8.06
C ALA A 405 -7.07 -9.70 6.67
N SER A 406 -6.16 -9.42 5.74
CA SER A 406 -5.95 -10.04 4.42
C SER A 406 -6.96 -9.72 3.32
N GLU A 407 -6.43 -9.21 2.20
CA GLU A 407 -6.94 -9.27 0.81
C GLU A 407 -6.87 -7.93 0.06
N ALA A 408 -5.64 -7.47 -0.19
CA ALA A 408 -5.34 -6.58 -1.32
C ALA A 408 -3.92 -6.73 -1.88
N ARG A 409 -3.13 -7.71 -1.41
CA ARG A 409 -1.78 -7.98 -1.91
C ARG A 409 -1.79 -9.32 -2.66
N GLY A 410 -1.41 -9.30 -3.93
CA GLY A 410 -1.05 -10.48 -4.75
C GLY A 410 -2.18 -11.37 -5.29
N ARG A 411 -3.26 -11.62 -4.54
CA ARG A 411 -4.15 -12.77 -4.82
C ARG A 411 -4.96 -12.72 -6.14
N TRP A 412 -5.10 -11.57 -6.79
CA TRP A 412 -5.88 -11.47 -8.04
C TRP A 412 -5.14 -11.99 -9.28
N ASP A 413 -3.81 -12.06 -9.25
CA ASP A 413 -3.02 -12.57 -10.38
C ASP A 413 -2.68 -14.08 -10.19
N ASP A 414 -2.48 -14.56 -8.96
CA ASP A 414 -2.01 -15.94 -8.71
C ASP A 414 -3.04 -17.04 -9.04
N ASP A 415 -4.33 -16.81 -8.83
CA ASP A 415 -5.38 -17.79 -9.15
C ASP A 415 -5.56 -17.98 -10.67
N LEU A 416 -5.16 -17.01 -11.49
CA LEU A 416 -5.16 -17.13 -12.96
C LEU A 416 -3.92 -17.86 -13.49
N PHE A 417 -2.85 -17.99 -12.71
CA PHE A 417 -1.65 -18.74 -13.08
C PHE A 417 -1.69 -20.21 -12.65
N ARG A 418 -2.62 -20.59 -11.76
CA ARG A 418 -2.97 -22.00 -11.52
C ARG A 418 -3.88 -22.52 -12.63
N ALA A 419 -3.33 -22.62 -13.84
CA ALA A 419 -3.95 -23.43 -14.88
C ALA A 419 -4.10 -24.86 -14.33
N ASP A 420 -5.35 -25.35 -14.32
CA ASP A 420 -5.70 -26.72 -14.00
C ASP A 420 -4.64 -27.67 -14.54
N GLY A 421 -4.03 -28.45 -13.65
CA GLY A 421 -2.95 -29.39 -13.95
C GLY A 421 -3.39 -30.41 -15.00
N GLY A 422 -3.30 -30.03 -16.26
CA GLY A 422 -3.35 -30.92 -17.39
C GLY A 422 -2.23 -31.91 -17.18
N GLN A 423 -2.59 -33.19 -17.01
CA GLN A 423 -1.66 -34.30 -16.88
C GLN A 423 -0.82 -34.42 -18.17
N GLY A 424 0.21 -33.58 -18.28
CA GLY A 424 1.27 -33.68 -19.26
C GLY A 424 2.09 -34.92 -18.91
N THR A 425 1.96 -35.95 -19.73
CA THR A 425 2.69 -37.20 -19.56
C THR A 425 4.14 -37.03 -20.02
N GLY A 426 5.05 -36.67 -19.11
CA GLY A 426 6.50 -36.80 -19.32
C GLY A 426 7.34 -35.74 -18.61
N GLU A 427 7.99 -36.16 -17.51
CA GLU A 427 9.27 -35.65 -16.97
C GLU A 427 9.50 -34.13 -16.96
N ASP A 428 8.95 -33.46 -15.94
CA ASP A 428 9.63 -32.46 -15.07
C ASP A 428 8.59 -31.87 -14.10
N THR A 429 8.16 -32.70 -13.14
CA THR A 429 7.22 -32.26 -12.09
C THR A 429 7.98 -31.51 -11.02
N PHE A 430 7.67 -30.22 -10.86
CA PHE A 430 8.09 -29.44 -9.69
C PHE A 430 7.64 -30.13 -8.40
N VAL A 431 8.58 -30.28 -7.47
CA VAL A 431 8.34 -30.72 -6.11
C VAL A 431 7.88 -29.51 -5.29
N GLN A 432 6.79 -29.68 -4.55
CA GLN A 432 6.22 -28.64 -3.71
C GLN A 432 6.97 -28.56 -2.39
N GLY A 433 7.44 -27.37 -2.01
CA GLY A 433 7.86 -27.01 -0.66
C GLY A 433 6.92 -25.96 -0.06
N ILE A 434 7.18 -25.52 1.18
CA ILE A 434 6.38 -24.46 1.80
C ILE A 434 6.81 -23.09 1.25
N GLY A 435 5.96 -22.49 0.42
CA GLY A 435 6.18 -21.17 -0.18
C GLY A 435 7.16 -21.14 -1.36
N TYR A 436 7.53 -22.31 -1.89
CA TYR A 436 8.35 -22.45 -3.09
C TYR A 436 8.10 -23.80 -3.77
N GLU A 437 8.50 -23.89 -5.03
CA GLU A 437 8.53 -25.14 -5.79
C GLU A 437 9.94 -25.36 -6.32
N TYR A 438 10.36 -26.61 -6.54
CA TYR A 438 11.68 -26.87 -7.11
C TYR A 438 11.73 -28.05 -8.06
N ALA A 439 12.57 -27.97 -9.08
CA ALA A 439 12.77 -29.01 -10.08
C ALA A 439 14.24 -29.11 -10.49
N LEU A 440 14.62 -30.25 -11.06
CA LEU A 440 15.90 -30.42 -11.73
C LEU A 440 15.75 -29.95 -13.19
N VAL A 441 16.59 -29.01 -13.64
CA VAL A 441 16.67 -28.59 -15.04
C VAL A 441 18.12 -28.65 -15.48
N GLY A 442 18.45 -29.60 -16.36
CA GLY A 442 19.82 -29.86 -16.79
C GLY A 442 20.75 -30.18 -15.61
N ASP A 443 21.75 -29.33 -15.36
CA ASP A 443 22.72 -29.47 -14.27
C ASP A 443 22.50 -28.45 -13.13
N ALA A 444 21.28 -27.90 -13.00
CA ALA A 444 20.89 -26.98 -11.94
C ALA A 444 19.57 -27.41 -11.28
N VAL A 445 19.43 -27.07 -9.99
CA VAL A 445 18.12 -27.07 -9.33
C VAL A 445 17.50 -25.69 -9.53
N VAL A 446 16.28 -25.65 -10.07
CA VAL A 446 15.49 -24.43 -10.19
C VAL A 446 14.52 -24.37 -9.01
N VAL A 447 14.52 -23.27 -8.27
CA VAL A 447 13.59 -22.99 -7.16
C VAL A 447 12.72 -21.80 -7.56
N TYR A 448 11.44 -22.04 -7.80
CA TYR A 448 10.45 -21.01 -8.05
C TYR A 448 9.89 -20.50 -6.73
N VAL A 449 10.03 -19.20 -6.47
CA VAL A 449 9.48 -18.52 -5.28
C VAL A 449 8.44 -17.52 -5.76
N PRO A 450 7.14 -17.88 -5.77
CA PRO A 450 6.09 -17.01 -6.28
C PRO A 450 5.88 -15.76 -5.40
N ASN A 451 6.06 -15.89 -4.09
CA ASN A 451 5.89 -14.80 -3.12
C ASN A 451 6.72 -15.10 -1.85
N PHE A 452 7.17 -14.08 -1.13
CA PHE A 452 7.77 -14.20 0.22
C PHE A 452 6.73 -14.19 1.35
N GLU A 453 5.47 -14.47 1.02
CA GLU A 453 4.39 -14.76 1.95
C GLU A 453 3.96 -16.21 1.70
N PRO A 454 4.48 -17.20 2.47
CA PRO A 454 4.18 -18.60 2.23
C PRO A 454 2.67 -18.89 2.35
N ASP A 455 2.08 -19.39 1.27
CA ASP A 455 0.63 -19.53 1.07
C ASP A 455 -0.03 -20.72 1.80
N ASP A 456 0.60 -21.30 2.82
CA ASP A 456 0.03 -22.47 3.52
C ASP A 456 -1.16 -22.12 4.44
N GLY A 457 -1.58 -20.85 4.46
CA GLY A 457 -2.59 -20.31 5.37
C GLY A 457 -2.15 -20.35 6.84
N SER A 458 -0.90 -20.76 7.09
CA SER A 458 -0.27 -20.85 8.39
C SER A 458 0.79 -19.75 8.45
N SER A 459 0.52 -18.71 9.23
CA SER A 459 1.52 -17.75 9.66
C SER A 459 2.54 -18.38 10.63
N SER A 460 2.86 -19.68 10.46
CA SER A 460 3.81 -20.38 11.27
C SER A 460 5.21 -19.83 11.00
N LEU A 461 5.95 -19.60 12.08
CA LEU A 461 7.31 -19.09 11.99
C LEU A 461 8.22 -20.03 11.18
N SER A 462 7.96 -21.34 11.18
CA SER A 462 8.74 -22.30 10.40
C SER A 462 8.56 -22.11 8.89
N ALA A 463 7.33 -21.87 8.43
CA ALA A 463 7.03 -21.56 7.04
C ALA A 463 7.71 -20.25 6.63
N LEU A 464 7.55 -19.19 7.43
CA LEU A 464 8.17 -17.89 7.19
C LEU A 464 9.71 -17.96 7.13
N LEU A 465 10.32 -18.89 7.85
CA LEU A 465 11.78 -19.06 7.89
C LEU A 465 12.31 -20.11 6.91
N TYR A 466 11.46 -20.65 6.02
CA TYR A 466 11.80 -21.68 5.04
C TYR A 466 12.49 -22.90 5.68
N GLY A 467 11.94 -23.41 6.79
CA GLY A 467 12.56 -24.50 7.56
C GLY A 467 12.82 -25.79 6.76
N GLU A 468 12.08 -26.02 5.67
CA GLU A 468 12.20 -27.18 4.79
C GLU A 468 13.20 -26.98 3.64
N PHE A 469 13.78 -25.78 3.49
CA PHE A 469 14.75 -25.50 2.43
C PHE A 469 15.96 -26.46 2.36
N PRO A 470 16.47 -27.04 3.47
CA PRO A 470 17.50 -28.08 3.40
C PRO A 470 17.16 -29.26 2.47
N GLU A 471 15.88 -29.56 2.24
CA GLU A 471 15.44 -30.60 1.32
C GLU A 471 15.84 -30.32 -0.13
N VAL A 472 15.94 -29.05 -0.53
CA VAL A 472 16.43 -28.64 -1.85
C VAL A 472 17.90 -29.02 -2.02
N GLN A 473 18.71 -28.84 -0.96
CA GLN A 473 20.11 -29.26 -0.98
C GLN A 473 20.24 -30.79 -0.99
N ASP A 474 19.39 -31.50 -0.25
CA ASP A 474 19.40 -32.97 -0.27
C ASP A 474 18.95 -33.53 -1.62
N PHE A 475 17.97 -32.92 -2.27
CA PHE A 475 17.59 -33.20 -3.65
C PHE A 475 18.77 -32.96 -4.61
N ALA A 476 19.45 -31.82 -4.51
CA ALA A 476 20.62 -31.52 -5.33
C ALA A 476 21.76 -32.55 -5.14
N LYS A 477 22.01 -33.00 -3.89
CA LYS A 477 22.97 -34.06 -3.56
C LYS A 477 22.59 -35.40 -4.20
N GLN A 478 21.30 -35.76 -4.19
CA GLN A 478 20.81 -37.00 -4.83
C GLN A 478 21.02 -36.99 -6.35
N HIS A 479 20.95 -35.80 -6.97
CA HIS A 479 21.15 -35.61 -8.41
C HIS A 479 22.59 -35.19 -8.80
N ASN A 480 23.51 -35.10 -7.84
CA ASN A 480 24.90 -34.67 -8.05
C ASN A 480 25.00 -33.30 -8.77
N VAL A 481 24.16 -32.35 -8.36
CA VAL A 481 24.08 -30.99 -8.90
C VAL A 481 24.51 -29.98 -7.85
N THR A 482 25.29 -28.98 -8.25
CA THR A 482 25.77 -27.92 -7.33
C THR A 482 25.41 -26.51 -7.79
N ARG A 483 24.61 -26.38 -8.85
CA ARG A 483 24.11 -25.10 -9.36
C ARG A 483 22.68 -24.89 -8.89
N LEU A 484 22.36 -23.68 -8.46
CA LEU A 484 21.04 -23.30 -7.98
C LEU A 484 20.54 -22.05 -8.71
N LEU A 485 19.36 -22.11 -9.31
CA LEU A 485 18.69 -20.99 -9.95
C LEU A 485 17.39 -20.67 -9.20
N PHE A 486 17.27 -19.44 -8.70
CA PHE A 486 15.98 -18.93 -8.20
C PHE A 486 15.17 -18.33 -9.34
N ASP A 487 13.96 -18.80 -9.57
CA ASP A 487 12.98 -18.06 -10.37
C ASP A 487 12.12 -17.18 -9.44
N LEU A 488 12.21 -15.88 -9.68
CA LEU A 488 11.51 -14.82 -8.97
C LEU A 488 10.59 -14.03 -9.91
N SER A 489 10.26 -14.61 -11.07
CA SER A 489 9.29 -14.03 -11.98
C SER A 489 7.92 -13.92 -11.32
N SER A 490 7.27 -12.78 -11.54
CA SER A 490 5.97 -12.42 -10.95
C SER A 490 5.95 -12.25 -9.42
N ASN A 491 7.10 -12.35 -8.74
CA ASN A 491 7.16 -12.20 -7.28
C ASN A 491 7.05 -10.73 -6.86
N GLY A 492 5.86 -10.31 -6.45
CA GLY A 492 5.61 -8.92 -6.05
C GLY A 492 6.20 -8.50 -4.71
N GLY A 493 6.66 -9.42 -3.86
CA GLY A 493 7.04 -9.08 -2.50
C GLY A 493 6.79 -10.17 -1.46
N GLY A 494 6.20 -9.77 -0.34
CA GLY A 494 5.89 -10.63 0.81
C GLY A 494 6.58 -10.16 2.09
N PHE A 495 6.78 -11.08 3.04
CA PHE A 495 7.42 -10.74 4.30
C PHE A 495 8.93 -10.55 4.12
N ILE A 496 9.43 -9.40 4.55
CA ILE A 496 10.87 -9.10 4.63
C ILE A 496 11.63 -10.19 5.39
N LEU A 497 11.04 -10.71 6.47
CA LEU A 497 11.62 -11.78 7.26
C LEU A 497 11.88 -13.05 6.44
N SER A 498 10.97 -13.40 5.53
CA SER A 498 11.11 -14.56 4.65
C SER A 498 12.22 -14.37 3.64
N ALA A 499 12.36 -13.17 3.06
CA ALA A 499 13.51 -12.84 2.22
C ALA A 499 14.84 -12.97 2.99
N PHE A 500 14.93 -12.44 4.22
CA PHE A 500 16.12 -12.59 5.06
C PHE A 500 16.45 -14.04 5.38
N ALA A 501 15.42 -14.84 5.73
CA ALA A 501 15.57 -16.24 6.05
C ALA A 501 16.10 -17.03 4.84
N LEU A 502 15.52 -16.82 3.66
CA LEU A 502 15.98 -17.51 2.44
C LEU A 502 17.40 -17.08 2.06
N GLN A 503 17.73 -15.79 2.17
CA GLN A 503 19.10 -15.29 1.92
C GLN A 503 20.12 -15.92 2.86
N TRP A 504 19.75 -16.23 4.11
CA TRP A 504 20.67 -16.83 5.08
C TRP A 504 21.26 -18.14 4.59
N TYR A 505 20.53 -18.93 3.79
CA TYR A 505 21.01 -20.19 3.24
C TYR A 505 22.21 -20.02 2.28
N PHE A 506 22.54 -18.79 1.86
CA PHE A 506 23.60 -18.47 0.90
C PHE A 506 24.53 -17.34 1.34
N ALA A 507 24.04 -16.43 2.19
CA ALA A 507 24.75 -15.22 2.61
C ALA A 507 25.09 -15.22 4.10
N GLU A 508 26.03 -14.36 4.47
CA GLU A 508 26.34 -14.07 5.86
C GLU A 508 25.38 -13.02 6.42
N ALA A 509 25.06 -13.12 7.72
CA ALA A 509 24.03 -12.26 8.34
C ALA A 509 24.32 -10.75 8.20
N LYS A 510 25.61 -10.37 8.22
CA LYS A 510 26.06 -8.98 8.04
C LYS A 510 25.80 -8.42 6.64
N ASP A 511 25.65 -9.29 5.64
CA ASP A 511 25.41 -8.90 4.24
C ASP A 511 23.90 -8.84 3.96
N ILE A 512 23.08 -9.40 4.85
CA ILE A 512 21.61 -9.48 4.77
C ILE A 512 20.94 -8.29 5.47
N CYS A 513 21.33 -8.01 6.73
CA CYS A 513 20.71 -6.95 7.51
C CYS A 513 21.21 -5.58 7.04
N PHE A 514 20.30 -4.78 6.48
CA PHE A 514 20.63 -3.48 5.91
C PHE A 514 20.02 -2.33 6.73
N PRO A 515 20.71 -1.19 6.83
CA PRO A 515 20.21 -0.05 7.58
C PRO A 515 19.04 0.63 6.87
N ILE A 516 18.15 1.18 7.68
CA ILE A 516 17.04 2.02 7.27
C ILE A 516 17.22 3.44 7.83
N VAL A 517 16.66 4.42 7.12
CA VAL A 517 16.54 5.81 7.55
C VAL A 517 15.11 6.31 7.35
N ARG A 518 14.70 7.33 8.11
CA ARG A 518 13.41 8.00 7.96
C ARG A 518 13.60 9.48 7.67
N HIS A 519 12.72 10.07 6.88
CA HIS A 519 12.68 11.51 6.68
C HIS A 519 12.19 12.20 7.95
N MET A 520 12.86 13.28 8.35
CA MET A 520 12.60 13.99 9.60
C MET A 520 12.34 15.47 9.32
N THR A 521 11.12 15.82 8.90
CA THR A 521 10.71 17.23 8.76
C THR A 521 10.79 17.98 10.08
N ASP A 522 10.80 19.32 10.04
CA ASP A 522 10.75 20.15 11.24
C ASP A 522 9.55 19.80 12.14
N ASN A 523 8.42 19.42 11.53
CA ASN A 523 7.23 18.97 12.26
C ASN A 523 7.47 17.64 12.94
N TRP A 524 8.01 16.64 12.25
CA TRP A 524 8.32 15.34 12.85
C TRP A 524 9.39 15.42 13.94
N GLN A 525 10.40 16.27 13.76
CA GLN A 525 11.39 16.55 14.80
C GLN A 525 10.73 17.17 16.04
N LEU A 526 9.83 18.14 15.84
CA LEU A 526 9.07 18.77 16.90
C LEU A 526 8.13 17.79 17.62
N TRP A 527 7.51 16.86 16.88
CA TRP A 527 6.70 15.79 17.45
C TRP A 527 7.53 14.90 18.38
N VAL A 528 8.64 14.37 17.87
CA VAL A 528 9.52 13.46 18.62
C VAL A 528 10.11 14.15 19.85
N SER A 529 10.51 15.42 19.73
CA SER A 529 11.00 16.17 20.88
C SER A 529 9.91 16.41 21.92
N SER A 530 8.68 16.72 21.49
CA SER A 530 7.56 17.07 22.36
C SER A 530 6.94 15.89 23.10
N PHE A 531 6.83 14.74 22.43
CA PHE A 531 6.10 13.57 22.94
C PHE A 531 7.02 12.36 23.19
N GLY A 532 8.27 12.43 22.74
CA GLY A 532 9.31 11.46 23.03
C GLY A 532 10.30 11.99 24.07
N VAL A 533 11.34 12.68 23.59
CA VAL A 533 12.55 12.97 24.37
C VAL A 533 12.31 13.93 25.54
N ASN A 534 11.55 15.02 25.34
CA ASN A 534 11.35 16.05 26.37
C ASN A 534 10.04 15.86 27.15
N TYR A 535 9.31 14.77 26.92
CA TYR A 535 7.97 14.55 27.49
C TYR A 535 7.96 14.65 29.03
N ASP A 536 8.92 13.98 29.67
CA ASP A 536 9.04 13.96 31.13
C ASP A 536 9.38 15.34 31.71
N GLU A 537 10.23 16.12 31.02
CA GLU A 537 10.63 17.47 31.45
C GLU A 537 9.47 18.46 31.35
N VAL A 538 8.65 18.35 30.31
CA VAL A 538 7.44 19.17 30.13
C VAL A 538 6.45 18.95 31.28
N ILE A 539 6.22 17.68 31.65
CA ILE A 539 5.38 17.32 32.80
C ILE A 539 5.99 17.87 34.10
N ASP A 540 7.30 17.64 34.32
CA ASP A 540 8.00 18.12 35.51
C ASP A 540 7.83 19.64 35.67
N GLY A 541 8.05 20.40 34.60
CA GLY A 541 7.93 21.86 34.59
C GLY A 541 6.52 22.37 34.92
N PHE A 542 5.48 21.74 34.38
CA PHE A 542 4.10 22.14 34.69
C PHE A 542 3.73 21.84 36.15
N PHE A 543 4.05 20.64 36.65
CA PHE A 543 3.72 20.25 38.02
C PHE A 543 4.48 21.08 39.06
N SER A 544 5.73 21.48 38.76
CA SER A 544 6.46 22.42 39.62
C SER A 544 5.86 23.83 39.63
N SER A 545 5.22 24.25 38.54
CA SER A 545 4.62 25.58 38.41
C SER A 545 3.22 25.67 39.03
N TYR A 546 2.48 24.55 39.07
CA TYR A 546 1.07 24.53 39.49
C TYR A 546 0.72 23.40 40.50
N PRO A 547 1.50 23.18 41.57
CA PRO A 547 1.35 22.01 42.44
C PRO A 547 -0.01 21.94 43.16
N GLU A 548 -0.64 23.09 43.44
CA GLU A 548 -1.95 23.14 44.10
C GLU A 548 -3.09 22.79 43.16
N ILE A 549 -3.00 23.18 41.88
CA ILE A 549 -4.04 22.94 40.87
C ILE A 549 -4.03 21.47 40.45
N VAL A 550 -2.85 20.92 40.15
CA VAL A 550 -2.73 19.53 39.66
C VAL A 550 -3.00 18.48 40.74
N GLY A 551 -2.98 18.88 42.01
CA GLY A 551 -3.39 18.05 43.14
C GLY A 551 -4.85 18.23 43.55
N ASP A 552 -5.60 19.11 42.90
CA ASP A 552 -7.02 19.34 43.19
C ASP A 552 -7.88 18.17 42.68
N PRO A 553 -8.78 17.61 43.51
CA PRO A 553 -9.64 16.49 43.09
C PRO A 553 -10.52 16.79 41.88
N VAL A 554 -11.04 18.01 41.74
CA VAL A 554 -11.91 18.39 40.62
C VAL A 554 -11.11 18.46 39.35
N PHE A 555 -9.90 19.03 39.41
CA PHE A 555 -8.98 19.04 38.27
C PHE A 555 -8.65 17.62 37.81
N ILE A 556 -8.22 16.74 38.72
CA ILE A 556 -7.85 15.36 38.38
C ILE A 556 -9.05 14.62 37.76
N HIS A 557 -10.23 14.68 38.40
CA HIS A 557 -11.44 14.04 37.88
C HIS A 557 -11.78 14.52 36.47
N GLY A 558 -11.81 15.84 36.24
CA GLY A 558 -12.08 16.39 34.91
C GLY A 558 -11.04 16.00 33.86
N ARG A 559 -9.78 15.76 34.24
CA ARG A 559 -8.77 15.22 33.32
C ARG A 559 -9.03 13.76 32.95
N PHE A 560 -9.50 12.95 33.89
CA PHE A 560 -9.90 11.57 33.61
C PHE A 560 -11.15 11.53 32.73
N GLU A 561 -12.16 12.39 32.97
CA GLU A 561 -13.33 12.54 32.08
C GLU A 561 -12.91 12.82 30.62
N GLN A 562 -12.04 13.80 30.40
CA GLN A 562 -11.52 14.12 29.06
C GLN A 562 -10.73 12.96 28.43
N LEU A 563 -10.00 12.19 29.25
CA LEU A 563 -9.29 11.01 28.77
C LEU A 563 -10.27 9.91 28.34
N TYR A 564 -11.35 9.70 29.10
CA TYR A 564 -12.38 8.74 28.74
C TYR A 564 -13.03 9.09 27.40
N GLU A 565 -13.39 10.35 27.20
CA GLU A 565 -13.97 10.82 25.93
C GLU A 565 -13.01 10.56 24.76
N LEU A 566 -11.74 10.93 24.93
CA LEU A 566 -10.71 10.74 23.90
C LEU A 566 -10.47 9.27 23.57
N LEU A 567 -10.39 8.39 24.58
CA LEU A 567 -10.17 6.96 24.34
C LEU A 567 -11.40 6.26 23.79
N SER A 568 -12.61 6.71 24.14
CA SER A 568 -13.85 6.17 23.58
C SER A 568 -13.96 6.53 22.10
N TYR A 569 -13.51 7.73 21.72
CA TYR A 569 -13.36 8.12 20.32
C TYR A 569 -12.26 7.35 19.60
N ALA A 570 -11.11 7.12 20.23
CA ALA A 570 -10.05 6.29 19.65
C ALA A 570 -10.53 4.87 19.38
N ASP A 571 -11.29 4.30 20.31
CA ASP A 571 -11.89 2.99 20.17
C ASP A 571 -12.98 2.93 19.11
N SER A 572 -13.82 3.97 18.96
CA SER A 572 -14.79 3.98 17.85
C SER A 572 -14.08 4.02 16.49
N LEU A 573 -12.95 4.72 16.39
CA LEU A 573 -12.15 4.77 15.16
C LEU A 573 -11.42 3.46 14.83
N LEU A 574 -10.94 2.76 15.86
CA LEU A 574 -10.02 1.61 15.71
C LEU A 574 -10.69 0.27 15.91
N SER A 575 -11.86 0.24 16.56
CA SER A 575 -12.66 -0.97 16.65
C SER A 575 -13.55 -1.05 15.43
N ASP A 576 -13.42 -2.17 14.73
CA ASP A 576 -14.33 -2.55 13.65
C ASP A 576 -15.74 -2.92 14.14
N SER A 577 -16.11 -2.58 15.38
CA SER A 577 -17.37 -2.98 15.99
C SER A 577 -18.37 -1.83 15.96
N ASP A 578 -19.57 -2.15 15.48
CA ASP A 578 -20.72 -1.25 15.35
C ASP A 578 -21.32 -0.78 16.70
N THR A 579 -20.78 -1.30 17.80
CA THR A 579 -21.34 -1.09 19.12
C THR A 579 -20.85 0.25 19.70
N PRO A 580 -21.72 1.10 20.31
CA PRO A 580 -21.40 2.46 20.78
C PRO A 580 -20.33 2.64 21.88
N GLU A 581 -19.47 1.66 22.10
CA GLU A 581 -18.31 1.64 22.99
C GLU A 581 -17.91 0.15 22.92
N SER A 582 -16.72 -0.18 22.42
CA SER A 582 -16.35 -1.59 22.32
C SER A 582 -16.33 -2.23 23.71
N GLU A 583 -16.55 -3.55 23.78
CA GLU A 583 -16.42 -4.28 25.04
C GLU A 583 -15.04 -4.06 25.68
N LEU A 584 -14.00 -3.74 24.89
CA LEU A 584 -12.67 -3.41 25.36
C LEU A 584 -12.68 -2.13 26.20
N MET A 585 -13.27 -1.05 25.69
CA MET A 585 -13.31 0.23 26.41
C MET A 585 -14.15 0.16 27.68
N VAL A 586 -15.35 -0.40 27.61
CA VAL A 586 -16.29 -0.43 28.76
C VAL A 586 -15.84 -1.41 29.82
N ASN A 587 -15.43 -2.60 29.44
CA ASN A 587 -15.17 -3.66 30.40
C ASN A 587 -13.72 -3.69 30.89
N GLN A 588 -12.78 -3.03 30.20
CA GLN A 588 -11.36 -3.13 30.51
C GLN A 588 -10.71 -1.76 30.74
N GLN A 589 -10.66 -0.89 29.72
CA GLN A 589 -9.93 0.37 29.81
C GLN A 589 -10.56 1.35 30.82
N LYS A 590 -11.89 1.47 30.83
CA LYS A 590 -12.61 2.37 31.74
C LYS A 590 -12.46 1.94 33.22
N PRO A 591 -12.67 0.66 33.59
CA PRO A 591 -12.35 0.17 34.93
C PRO A 591 -10.88 0.37 35.34
N TRP A 592 -9.94 0.16 34.40
CA TRP A 592 -8.50 0.38 34.63
C TRP A 592 -8.20 1.82 35.04
N LEU A 593 -8.69 2.78 34.26
CA LEU A 593 -8.55 4.21 34.54
C LEU A 593 -9.26 4.63 35.81
N ASN A 594 -10.48 4.13 36.06
CA ASN A 594 -11.24 4.42 37.28
C ASN A 594 -10.47 3.95 38.53
N SER A 595 -9.76 2.83 38.43
CA SER A 595 -8.89 2.33 39.50
C SER A 595 -7.71 3.27 39.76
N HIS A 596 -7.05 3.77 38.72
CA HIS A 596 -5.94 4.73 38.85
C HIS A 596 -6.42 6.06 39.42
N GLU A 597 -7.52 6.59 38.89
CA GLU A 597 -8.17 7.80 39.37
C GLU A 597 -8.52 7.68 40.85
N SER A 598 -9.24 6.61 41.24
CA SER A 598 -9.62 6.36 42.63
C SER A 598 -8.40 6.24 43.55
N SER A 599 -7.34 5.57 43.09
CA SER A 599 -6.09 5.46 43.83
C SER A 599 -5.45 6.82 44.07
N ILE A 600 -5.37 7.68 43.05
CA ILE A 600 -4.85 9.04 43.17
C ILE A 600 -5.74 9.86 44.11
N LEU A 601 -7.05 9.91 43.88
CA LEU A 601 -8.00 10.70 44.67
C LEU A 601 -8.08 10.28 46.14
N SER A 602 -7.75 9.03 46.47
CA SER A 602 -7.70 8.54 47.86
C SER A 602 -6.56 9.13 48.70
N LEU A 603 -5.56 9.74 48.06
CA LEU A 603 -4.42 10.32 48.77
C LEU A 603 -4.82 11.59 49.54
N PRO A 604 -4.39 11.74 50.80
CA PRO A 604 -4.99 12.72 51.72
C PRO A 604 -4.60 14.17 51.44
N SER A 605 -3.53 14.44 50.69
CA SER A 605 -3.03 15.79 50.44
C SER A 605 -2.84 16.09 48.95
N ALA A 606 -3.03 17.36 48.56
CA ALA A 606 -2.84 17.81 47.18
C ALA A 606 -1.43 17.52 46.64
N PRO A 607 -0.32 17.73 47.39
CA PRO A 607 1.01 17.37 46.91
C PRO A 607 1.20 15.86 46.64
N GLN A 608 0.58 14.99 47.44
CA GLN A 608 0.65 13.55 47.20
C GLN A 608 -0.15 13.15 45.96
N ARG A 609 -1.33 13.76 45.75
CA ARG A 609 -2.13 13.56 44.54
C ARG A 609 -1.41 14.07 43.29
N ALA A 610 -0.83 15.26 43.37
CA ALA A 610 -0.01 15.83 42.31
C ALA A 610 1.12 14.88 41.92
N GLU A 611 1.88 14.37 42.88
CA GLU A 611 2.99 13.45 42.59
C GLU A 611 2.53 12.09 42.03
N ALA A 612 1.38 11.58 42.49
CA ALA A 612 0.81 10.35 41.96
C ALA A 612 0.27 10.54 40.52
N PHE A 613 -0.41 11.66 40.26
CA PHE A 613 -0.90 11.99 38.92
C PHE A 613 0.25 12.26 37.94
N LYS A 614 1.29 12.97 38.40
CA LYS A 614 2.54 13.17 37.67
C LYS A 614 3.16 11.84 37.23
N ARG A 615 3.27 10.89 38.16
CA ARG A 615 3.80 9.55 37.88
C ARG A 615 2.94 8.80 36.88
N PHE A 616 1.63 8.82 37.05
CA PHE A 616 0.67 8.24 36.11
C PHE A 616 0.89 8.74 34.68
N LEU A 617 1.13 10.05 34.49
CA LEU A 617 1.44 10.65 33.20
C LEU A 617 2.81 10.22 32.65
N LYS A 618 3.88 10.27 33.47
CA LYS A 618 5.25 9.90 33.04
C LYS A 618 5.36 8.42 32.69
N GLU A 619 4.70 7.56 33.45
CA GLU A 619 4.63 6.11 33.24
C GLU A 619 3.61 5.71 32.16
N ARG A 620 2.89 6.68 31.57
CA ARG A 620 1.90 6.48 30.50
C ARG A 620 0.79 5.48 30.86
N GLN A 621 0.41 5.45 32.13
CA GLN A 621 -0.58 4.49 32.68
C GLN A 621 -2.03 4.73 32.24
N PHE A 622 -2.26 5.74 31.40
CA PHE A 622 -3.57 6.05 30.82
C PHE A 622 -3.97 5.13 29.66
N LEU A 623 -3.08 4.23 29.22
CA LEU A 623 -3.35 3.16 28.26
C LEU A 623 -2.93 1.82 28.88
N ASP A 624 -3.80 0.81 28.83
CA ASP A 624 -3.47 -0.52 29.37
C ASP A 624 -2.53 -1.25 28.39
N PRO A 625 -1.25 -1.47 28.74
CA PRO A 625 -0.27 -2.07 27.83
C PRO A 625 -0.55 -3.56 27.56
N SER A 626 -1.48 -4.19 28.29
CA SER A 626 -1.92 -5.55 28.00
C SER A 626 -2.92 -5.63 26.85
N GLN A 627 -3.45 -4.48 26.40
CA GLN A 627 -4.41 -4.38 25.30
C GLN A 627 -3.70 -4.00 23.99
N PRO A 628 -4.22 -4.46 22.83
CA PRO A 628 -3.69 -4.08 21.52
C PRO A 628 -3.58 -2.56 21.35
N LEU A 629 -4.65 -1.84 21.68
CA LEU A 629 -4.69 -0.37 21.62
C LEU A 629 -3.61 0.29 22.48
N GLY A 630 -3.39 -0.22 23.70
CA GLY A 630 -2.36 0.33 24.59
C GLY A 630 -0.94 -0.03 24.17
N ALA A 631 -0.73 -1.23 23.59
CA ALA A 631 0.54 -1.63 23.02
C ALA A 631 0.92 -0.78 21.79
N GLU A 632 -0.07 -0.40 20.97
CA GLU A 632 0.13 0.41 19.76
C GLU A 632 0.27 1.91 20.05
N LEU A 633 -0.58 2.48 20.93
CA LEU A 633 -0.64 3.93 21.17
C LEU A 633 0.26 4.44 22.30
N ALA A 634 0.68 3.58 23.23
CA ALA A 634 1.61 3.93 24.30
C ALA A 634 2.83 3.00 24.32
N PRO A 635 3.63 2.96 23.24
CA PRO A 635 4.93 2.33 23.36
C PRO A 635 5.69 3.04 24.49
N LYS A 636 6.44 2.26 25.25
CA LYS A 636 7.15 2.66 26.47
C LYS A 636 7.97 3.96 26.36
N TYR A 637 8.26 4.41 25.13
CA TYR A 637 9.22 5.46 24.83
C TYR A 637 8.66 6.64 24.01
N GLY A 638 7.40 6.65 23.58
CA GLY A 638 6.85 7.74 22.76
C GLY A 638 5.37 7.53 22.42
N TRP A 639 4.77 8.49 21.72
CA TRP A 639 3.42 8.37 21.17
C TRP A 639 3.58 8.25 19.66
N PHE A 640 3.07 7.17 19.06
CA PHE A 640 3.02 6.85 17.60
C PHE A 640 3.99 5.76 17.07
N LEU A 641 3.73 5.26 15.82
CA LEU A 641 4.25 4.10 15.02
C LEU A 641 5.77 3.79 15.00
N PHE A 642 6.54 4.46 15.83
CA PHE A 642 7.97 4.22 16.00
C PHE A 642 8.21 3.37 17.24
N ASP A 643 7.67 2.14 17.27
CA ASP A 643 8.15 1.17 18.24
C ASP A 643 9.63 0.87 17.95
N ASN A 644 10.49 1.65 18.60
CA ASN A 644 11.92 1.54 18.48
C ASN A 644 12.47 0.44 19.39
N SER A 645 11.61 -0.30 20.10
CA SER A 645 12.06 -1.45 20.86
C SER A 645 12.75 -2.48 19.97
N TRP A 646 12.46 -2.46 18.66
CA TRP A 646 13.07 -3.33 17.65
C TRP A 646 14.07 -2.63 16.75
N LEU A 647 14.52 -1.41 17.07
CA LEU A 647 15.59 -0.75 16.30
C LEU A 647 16.89 -0.78 17.07
N VAL A 648 17.96 -1.22 16.40
CA VAL A 648 19.32 -1.21 16.95
C VAL A 648 20.26 -0.44 16.02
N SER A 649 21.29 0.16 16.61
CA SER A 649 22.33 0.84 15.86
C SER A 649 23.12 -0.20 15.05
N PRO A 650 23.31 -0.01 13.73
CA PRO A 650 24.12 -0.90 12.91
C PRO A 650 25.59 -0.93 13.38
N LEU A 651 26.06 0.15 14.04
CA LEU A 651 27.44 0.26 14.50
C LEU A 651 27.70 -0.53 15.79
N THR A 652 26.74 -0.54 16.72
CA THR A 652 26.94 -1.14 18.05
C THR A 652 26.20 -2.46 18.23
N GLY A 653 25.22 -2.76 17.38
CA GLY A 653 24.29 -3.87 17.54
C GLY A 653 23.41 -3.76 18.79
N LYS A 654 23.36 -2.57 19.42
CA LYS A 654 22.58 -2.30 20.63
C LYS A 654 21.43 -1.34 20.32
N ARG A 655 20.40 -1.40 21.16
CA ARG A 655 19.29 -0.43 21.17
C ARG A 655 19.84 0.98 21.44
N PHE A 656 19.14 1.97 20.90
CA PHE A 656 19.47 3.38 21.11
C PHE A 656 19.17 3.79 22.56
N GLU A 657 20.06 4.59 23.15
CA GLU A 657 19.97 5.07 24.53
C GLU A 657 20.30 6.58 24.58
N PRO A 658 19.33 7.46 24.90
CA PRO A 658 17.96 7.13 25.28
C PRO A 658 17.14 6.55 24.11
N PRO A 659 16.08 5.79 24.41
CA PRO A 659 15.14 5.34 23.40
C PRO A 659 14.63 6.51 22.56
N LEU A 660 14.47 6.30 21.25
CA LEU A 660 14.20 7.32 20.22
C LEU A 660 15.37 8.25 19.83
N SER A 661 16.57 8.14 20.43
CA SER A 661 17.66 9.09 20.13
C SER A 661 18.05 9.13 18.65
N GLN A 662 17.83 8.04 17.91
CA GLN A 662 18.10 7.99 16.47
C GLN A 662 17.30 9.01 15.64
N PHE A 663 16.15 9.49 16.13
CA PHE A 663 15.38 10.53 15.45
C PHE A 663 15.84 11.94 15.79
N THR A 664 16.41 12.12 16.98
CA THR A 664 17.01 13.40 17.39
C THR A 664 18.46 13.56 16.93
N GLU A 665 19.16 12.44 16.66
CA GLU A 665 20.49 12.39 16.05
C GLU A 665 20.40 12.38 14.52
N TYR A 666 19.59 13.27 13.95
CA TYR A 666 19.40 13.33 12.51
C TYR A 666 20.66 13.79 11.77
N ARG A 667 20.76 13.40 10.50
CA ARG A 667 21.81 13.76 9.57
C ARG A 667 21.20 14.54 8.42
N SER A 668 21.78 15.69 8.11
CA SER A 668 21.49 16.38 6.85
C SER A 668 22.09 15.57 5.70
N ARG A 669 21.28 15.27 4.68
CA ARG A 669 21.71 14.60 3.44
C ARG A 669 21.29 15.46 2.25
N THR A 670 22.14 15.52 1.23
CA THR A 670 21.89 16.29 0.00
C THR A 670 21.49 15.38 -1.16
N TRP A 671 20.65 14.36 -0.90
CA TRP A 671 20.20 13.33 -1.85
C TRP A 671 19.31 13.86 -2.98
N GLY A 672 18.75 15.06 -2.80
CA GLY A 672 18.10 15.89 -3.80
C GLY A 672 18.14 17.30 -3.27
N LYS A 673 17.03 17.76 -2.69
CA LYS A 673 17.08 18.90 -1.78
C LYS A 673 17.77 18.51 -0.47
N GLU A 674 18.55 19.43 0.10
CA GLU A 674 19.10 19.24 1.44
C GLU A 674 17.98 19.04 2.45
N SER A 675 18.03 17.92 3.19
CA SER A 675 16.99 17.55 4.14
C SER A 675 17.51 16.69 5.28
N ASN A 676 16.74 16.62 6.35
CA ASN A 676 17.08 15.90 7.57
C ASN A 676 16.53 14.47 7.54
N TYR A 677 17.37 13.51 7.90
CA TYR A 677 17.02 12.10 8.02
C TYR A 677 17.44 11.57 9.38
N SER A 678 16.74 10.58 9.90
CA SER A 678 17.15 9.88 11.13
C SER A 678 18.57 9.31 11.02
N ALA A 679 19.19 9.01 12.15
CA ALA A 679 20.32 8.10 12.16
C ALA A 679 19.93 6.74 11.56
N GLU A 680 20.92 6.05 10.98
CA GLU A 680 20.75 4.71 10.43
C GLU A 680 20.43 3.71 11.55
N ALA A 681 19.43 2.88 11.33
CA ALA A 681 19.01 1.82 12.24
C ALA A 681 18.80 0.51 11.50
N ILE A 682 18.89 -0.64 12.17
CA ILE A 682 18.46 -1.94 11.62
C ILE A 682 17.34 -2.51 12.49
N TRP A 683 16.44 -3.26 11.87
CA TRP A 683 15.46 -4.06 12.60
C TRP A 683 16.19 -5.14 13.42
N GLU A 684 16.05 -5.13 14.74
CA GLU A 684 16.57 -6.11 15.70
C GLU A 684 16.13 -7.53 15.35
N LEU A 685 14.94 -7.66 14.74
CA LEU A 685 14.42 -8.92 14.24
C LEU A 685 15.37 -9.56 13.22
N CYS A 686 16.03 -8.78 12.36
CA CYS A 686 16.95 -9.34 11.37
C CYS A 686 18.09 -10.15 12.03
N PRO A 687 18.98 -9.57 12.86
CA PRO A 687 20.01 -10.37 13.52
C PRO A 687 19.44 -11.42 14.48
N LEU A 688 18.30 -11.15 15.14
CA LEU A 688 17.68 -12.11 16.05
C LEU A 688 17.31 -13.42 15.33
N TYR A 689 16.59 -13.34 14.21
CA TYR A 689 16.18 -14.52 13.46
C TYR A 689 17.34 -15.20 12.74
N LEU A 690 18.25 -14.41 12.13
CA LEU A 690 19.41 -14.98 11.43
C LEU A 690 20.35 -15.77 12.35
N ASN A 691 20.41 -15.43 13.64
CA ASN A 691 21.13 -16.23 14.64
C ASN A 691 20.47 -17.60 14.92
N GLY A 692 19.14 -17.68 14.81
CA GLY A 692 18.36 -18.91 14.98
C GLY A 692 18.38 -19.85 13.78
N MET A 693 18.63 -19.32 12.57
CA MET A 693 18.55 -20.08 11.31
C MET A 693 19.43 -21.34 11.28
N ARG A 694 20.57 -21.37 11.98
CA ARG A 694 21.41 -22.58 12.04
C ARG A 694 20.71 -23.76 12.70
N GLN A 695 19.86 -23.49 13.69
CA GLN A 695 19.08 -24.55 14.35
C GLN A 695 17.95 -25.04 13.45
N ILE A 696 17.36 -24.13 12.68
CA ILE A 696 16.27 -24.41 11.73
C ILE A 696 16.77 -25.23 10.54
N ALA A 697 17.87 -24.82 9.90
CA ALA A 697 18.45 -25.52 8.76
C ALA A 697 19.03 -26.91 9.11
N GLY A 698 19.23 -27.19 10.40
CA GLY A 698 19.87 -28.41 10.87
C GLY A 698 21.40 -28.41 10.69
N PRO A 699 22.10 -29.35 11.35
CA PRO A 699 23.55 -29.42 11.35
C PRO A 699 24.16 -29.87 10.01
N ASP A 700 23.37 -30.51 9.15
CA ASP A 700 23.82 -31.14 7.90
C ASP A 700 23.76 -30.19 6.69
N TYR A 701 23.15 -29.00 6.84
CA TYR A 701 23.12 -28.00 5.79
C TYR A 701 24.49 -27.33 5.63
N ASP A 702 25.05 -27.37 4.42
CA ASP A 702 26.31 -26.72 4.08
C ASP A 702 26.10 -25.56 3.11
N LYS A 703 26.31 -24.32 3.58
CA LYS A 703 26.23 -23.12 2.74
C LYS A 703 27.22 -23.16 1.55
N ASN A 704 28.33 -23.90 1.67
CA ASN A 704 29.37 -23.98 0.64
C ASN A 704 29.13 -25.09 -0.40
N TYR A 705 28.02 -25.83 -0.30
CA TYR A 705 27.67 -26.88 -1.24
C TYR A 705 27.47 -26.34 -2.67
N TRP A 706 26.87 -25.15 -2.77
CA TRP A 706 26.54 -24.51 -4.04
C TRP A 706 27.79 -23.91 -4.69
N SER A 707 28.11 -24.38 -5.89
CA SER A 707 29.25 -23.88 -6.66
C SER A 707 28.90 -22.59 -7.41
N GLU A 708 27.67 -22.48 -7.89
CA GLU A 708 27.13 -21.28 -8.53
C GLU A 708 25.66 -21.07 -8.10
N VAL A 709 25.35 -19.84 -7.73
CA VAL A 709 23.98 -19.40 -7.44
C VAL A 709 23.59 -18.37 -8.51
N ALA A 710 22.35 -18.44 -8.96
CA ALA A 710 21.76 -17.46 -9.86
C ALA A 710 20.32 -17.16 -9.47
N PHE A 711 19.79 -16.06 -9.98
CA PHE A 711 18.36 -15.79 -9.97
C PHE A 711 17.92 -15.23 -11.33
N VAL A 712 16.65 -15.43 -11.66
CA VAL A 712 15.97 -14.86 -12.82
C VAL A 712 14.71 -14.13 -12.38
N THR A 713 14.43 -13.00 -13.02
CA THR A 713 13.19 -12.25 -12.80
C THR A 713 12.68 -11.64 -14.11
N ASP A 714 11.38 -11.46 -14.20
CA ASP A 714 10.68 -10.70 -15.24
C ASP A 714 10.64 -9.19 -14.93
N GLY A 715 11.37 -8.74 -13.91
CA GLY A 715 11.34 -7.34 -13.48
C GLY A 715 10.10 -6.98 -12.67
N ASN A 716 9.26 -7.93 -12.26
CA ASN A 716 8.17 -7.67 -11.30
C ASN A 716 8.64 -7.78 -9.84
N CYS A 717 9.86 -8.27 -9.59
CA CYS A 717 10.46 -8.48 -8.28
C CYS A 717 10.46 -7.21 -7.39
N GLY A 718 9.46 -7.08 -6.52
CA GLY A 718 9.22 -5.90 -5.68
C GLY A 718 9.39 -6.20 -4.18
N SER A 719 9.29 -5.17 -3.34
CA SER A 719 9.27 -5.30 -1.87
C SER A 719 10.34 -6.26 -1.31
N ALA A 720 9.95 -7.29 -0.55
CA ALA A 720 10.86 -8.33 -0.04
C ALA A 720 11.65 -9.06 -1.14
N CYS A 721 11.10 -9.26 -2.34
CA CYS A 721 11.83 -9.82 -3.48
C CYS A 721 12.95 -8.87 -3.95
N SER A 722 12.68 -7.56 -4.05
CA SER A 722 13.72 -6.57 -4.38
C SER A 722 14.89 -6.66 -3.38
N MET A 723 14.57 -6.83 -2.10
CA MET A 723 15.59 -7.06 -1.08
C MET A 723 16.33 -8.39 -1.28
N PHE A 724 15.62 -9.45 -1.68
CA PHE A 724 16.20 -10.74 -2.03
C PHE A 724 17.27 -10.59 -3.13
N THR A 725 16.86 -10.06 -4.30
CA THR A 725 17.71 -9.95 -5.50
C THR A 725 18.86 -8.97 -5.30
N GLN A 726 18.59 -7.79 -4.72
CA GLN A 726 19.63 -6.78 -4.51
C GLN A 726 20.77 -7.34 -3.67
N THR A 727 20.47 -8.02 -2.55
CA THR A 727 21.51 -8.50 -1.63
C THR A 727 22.35 -9.57 -2.30
N LEU A 728 21.73 -10.54 -2.97
CA LEU A 728 22.46 -11.61 -3.65
C LEU A 728 23.35 -11.08 -4.79
N GLN A 729 22.86 -10.11 -5.56
CA GLN A 729 23.65 -9.51 -6.64
C GLN A 729 24.77 -8.60 -6.09
N LEU A 730 24.46 -7.68 -5.18
CA LEU A 730 25.39 -6.68 -4.66
C LEU A 730 26.49 -7.28 -3.78
N SER A 731 26.20 -8.37 -3.07
CA SER A 731 27.20 -9.15 -2.34
C SER A 731 28.12 -9.99 -3.26
N GLY A 732 27.78 -10.08 -4.55
CA GLY A 732 28.47 -10.92 -5.50
C GLY A 732 28.28 -12.42 -5.22
N ILE A 733 27.17 -12.82 -4.59
CA ILE A 733 26.82 -14.23 -4.32
C ILE A 733 26.19 -14.87 -5.56
N ALA A 734 25.25 -14.17 -6.19
CA ALA A 734 24.48 -14.70 -7.32
C ALA A 734 24.77 -14.01 -8.65
N THR A 735 24.56 -14.75 -9.72
CA THR A 735 24.44 -14.20 -11.09
C THR A 735 22.98 -13.85 -11.37
N ALA A 736 22.75 -12.73 -12.03
CA ALA A 736 21.43 -12.14 -12.18
C ALA A 736 21.02 -12.21 -13.64
N PHE A 737 19.82 -12.76 -13.86
CA PHE A 737 19.18 -12.85 -15.17
C PHE A 737 17.90 -12.06 -15.15
N THR A 738 17.58 -11.39 -16.26
CA THR A 738 16.23 -10.91 -16.51
C THR A 738 15.76 -11.38 -17.88
N PHE A 739 14.45 -11.41 -18.10
CA PHE A 739 13.86 -11.69 -19.40
C PHE A 739 12.67 -10.76 -19.68
N GLY A 740 12.31 -10.63 -20.94
CA GLY A 740 11.13 -9.89 -21.38
C GLY A 740 11.44 -8.48 -21.89
N ALA A 741 10.50 -7.55 -21.74
CA ALA A 741 10.63 -6.14 -22.11
C ALA A 741 11.16 -5.91 -23.54
N LEU A 742 12.16 -5.02 -23.70
CA LEU A 742 12.82 -4.73 -24.97
C LEU A 742 14.08 -5.57 -25.14
N ALA A 743 14.22 -6.18 -26.32
CA ALA A 743 15.39 -6.98 -26.65
C ALA A 743 16.69 -6.17 -26.54
N ASP A 744 17.72 -6.82 -26.00
CA ASP A 744 19.06 -6.27 -25.77
C ASP A 744 19.10 -4.99 -24.91
N GLN A 745 18.01 -4.71 -24.17
CA GLN A 745 17.99 -3.63 -23.19
C GLN A 745 18.05 -4.16 -21.75
N PRO A 746 18.83 -3.52 -20.88
CA PRO A 746 18.95 -3.90 -19.48
C PRO A 746 17.72 -3.47 -18.70
N MET A 747 16.90 -4.43 -18.29
CA MET A 747 15.82 -4.22 -17.33
C MET A 747 16.35 -4.42 -15.90
N ASP A 748 16.05 -3.50 -14.99
CA ASP A 748 16.50 -3.63 -13.60
C ASP A 748 15.91 -4.88 -12.91
N VAL A 749 16.72 -5.53 -12.08
CA VAL A 749 16.41 -6.81 -11.40
C VAL A 749 15.38 -6.67 -10.29
N ALA A 750 15.01 -5.43 -9.95
CA ALA A 750 13.96 -5.12 -9.00
C ALA A 750 13.03 -4.05 -9.57
N SER A 751 11.81 -4.05 -9.05
CA SER A 751 10.69 -3.30 -9.62
C SER A 751 10.30 -2.10 -8.75
N PHE A 752 10.43 -2.21 -7.43
CA PHE A 752 10.32 -1.12 -6.45
C PHE A 752 11.00 -1.55 -5.14
N GLY A 753 11.31 -0.59 -4.27
CA GLY A 753 12.12 -0.82 -3.06
C GLY A 753 11.47 -1.76 -2.04
N GLY A 754 12.30 -2.46 -1.27
CA GLY A 754 11.85 -3.17 -0.07
C GLY A 754 11.68 -2.24 1.13
N GLY A 755 10.73 -2.56 1.99
CA GLY A 755 10.39 -1.76 3.17
C GLY A 755 8.93 -1.96 3.58
N ASP A 756 8.57 -1.36 4.70
CA ASP A 756 7.19 -1.38 5.17
C ASP A 756 6.35 -0.39 4.35
N GLU A 757 5.34 -0.94 3.68
CA GLU A 757 4.20 -0.20 3.13
C GLU A 757 3.19 0.02 4.25
N TYR A 758 2.71 1.26 4.40
CA TYR A 758 1.56 1.57 5.25
C TYR A 758 0.51 2.30 4.43
N GLU A 759 -0.75 2.04 4.76
CA GLU A 759 -1.87 2.80 4.22
C GLU A 759 -2.11 4.05 5.06
N TYR A 760 -2.40 5.16 4.41
CA TYR A 760 -2.72 6.43 5.05
C TYR A 760 -3.89 6.27 6.03
N ASP A 761 -4.93 5.57 5.61
CA ASP A 761 -6.15 5.41 6.43
C ASP A 761 -5.90 4.55 7.69
N GLU A 762 -4.85 3.73 7.72
CA GLU A 762 -4.43 2.97 8.90
C GLU A 762 -3.57 3.82 9.85
N ALA A 763 -2.59 4.54 9.30
CA ALA A 763 -1.60 5.26 10.10
C ALA A 763 -2.17 6.54 10.73
N ILE A 764 -3.07 7.23 10.02
CA ILE A 764 -3.45 8.60 10.34
C ILE A 764 -4.40 8.75 11.53
N PRO A 765 -5.43 7.89 11.71
CA PRO A 765 -6.22 7.87 12.95
C PRO A 765 -5.31 7.76 14.18
N LEU A 766 -4.30 6.88 14.11
CA LEU A 766 -3.33 6.69 15.18
C LEU A 766 -2.47 7.95 15.42
N ILE A 767 -2.05 8.70 14.38
CA ILE A 767 -1.33 9.98 14.55
C ILE A 767 -2.22 10.97 15.26
N ASN A 768 -3.47 11.08 14.79
CA ASN A 768 -4.42 12.04 15.29
C ASN A 768 -4.68 11.80 16.79
N ILE A 769 -5.04 10.57 17.15
CA ILE A 769 -5.26 10.13 18.53
C ILE A 769 -4.00 10.39 19.38
N ALA A 770 -2.82 9.98 18.89
CA ALA A 770 -1.55 10.22 19.58
C ALA A 770 -1.28 11.71 19.81
N SER A 771 -1.67 12.59 18.89
CA SER A 771 -1.49 14.05 19.03
C SER A 771 -2.39 14.60 20.13
N HIS A 772 -3.65 14.19 20.15
CA HIS A 772 -4.61 14.61 21.17
C HIS A 772 -4.22 14.10 22.54
N LEU A 773 -3.81 12.83 22.61
CA LEU A 773 -3.37 12.22 23.84
C LEU A 773 -2.07 12.87 24.35
N GLY A 774 -1.11 13.14 23.48
CA GLY A 774 0.12 13.86 23.83
C GLY A 774 -0.17 15.29 24.32
N HIS A 775 -1.10 16.00 23.68
CA HIS A 775 -1.58 17.29 24.16
C HIS A 775 -2.25 17.18 25.54
N TRP A 776 -3.10 16.18 25.73
CA TRP A 776 -3.77 15.92 26.99
C TRP A 776 -2.75 15.60 28.10
N ALA A 777 -1.77 14.74 27.83
CA ALA A 777 -0.83 14.30 28.85
C ALA A 777 0.19 15.38 29.22
N THR A 778 0.59 16.21 28.25
CA THR A 778 1.51 17.35 28.47
C THR A 778 0.79 18.60 28.95
N LEU A 779 -0.53 18.55 29.19
CA LEU A 779 -1.34 19.67 29.65
C LEU A 779 -1.22 20.91 28.73
N GLY A 780 -1.11 20.64 27.43
CA GLY A 780 -0.90 21.64 26.39
C GLY A 780 0.47 22.32 26.40
N GLN A 781 1.40 21.90 27.28
CA GLN A 781 2.68 22.60 27.47
C GLN A 781 3.80 22.13 26.55
N SER A 782 3.61 21.04 25.81
CA SER A 782 4.63 20.63 24.84
C SER A 782 4.77 21.69 23.74
N GLU A 783 5.94 21.77 23.13
CA GLU A 783 6.17 22.74 22.06
C GLU A 783 5.27 22.47 20.86
N TRP A 784 5.07 21.19 20.51
CA TRP A 784 4.06 20.75 19.54
C TRP A 784 2.67 21.28 19.90
N SER A 785 2.24 21.04 21.14
CA SER A 785 0.92 21.46 21.61
C SER A 785 0.74 22.96 21.47
N ARG A 786 1.69 23.77 21.94
CA ARG A 786 1.59 25.24 21.86
C ARG A 786 1.61 25.77 20.42
N ARG A 787 2.37 25.12 19.53
CA ARG A 787 2.48 25.53 18.13
C ARG A 787 1.21 25.19 17.34
N TYR A 788 0.56 24.07 17.67
CA TYR A 788 -0.57 23.53 16.91
C TYR A 788 -1.91 23.57 17.65
N GLU A 789 -1.97 24.16 18.85
CA GLU A 789 -3.17 24.28 19.71
C GLU A 789 -4.37 24.89 18.97
N THR A 790 -4.09 25.76 17.99
CA THR A 790 -5.09 26.57 17.29
C THR A 790 -5.38 26.12 15.85
N SER A 791 -4.69 25.08 15.36
CA SER A 791 -4.68 24.79 13.92
C SER A 791 -4.68 23.28 13.63
N TRP A 792 -5.89 22.73 13.53
CA TRP A 792 -6.18 21.41 12.95
C TRP A 792 -5.58 21.23 11.54
N VAL A 793 -5.27 22.33 10.85
CA VAL A 793 -4.60 22.37 9.55
C VAL A 793 -3.22 21.67 9.56
N ASN A 794 -2.70 21.31 10.74
CA ASN A 794 -1.43 20.57 10.85
C ASN A 794 -1.60 19.17 11.45
N LYS A 795 -2.83 18.66 11.49
CA LYS A 795 -3.11 17.28 11.90
C LYS A 795 -3.65 16.52 10.70
N PRO A 796 -3.06 15.37 10.35
CA PRO A 796 -3.66 14.51 9.35
C PRO A 796 -4.92 13.86 9.93
N VAL A 797 -5.91 13.66 9.06
CA VAL A 797 -7.22 13.05 9.37
C VAL A 797 -7.62 12.14 8.19
N PRO A 798 -8.51 11.14 8.41
CA PRO A 798 -8.94 10.24 7.35
C PRO A 798 -9.49 10.98 6.13
N PHE A 799 -9.36 10.39 4.94
CA PHE A 799 -9.96 10.99 3.75
C PHE A 799 -11.49 11.06 3.88
N PRO A 800 -12.12 12.08 3.27
CA PRO A 800 -13.58 12.22 3.27
C PRO A 800 -14.24 11.34 2.18
N ASN A 801 -13.45 10.56 1.44
CA ASN A 801 -13.86 9.71 0.33
C ASN A 801 -13.07 8.40 0.35
N SER A 802 -13.39 7.47 -0.55
CA SER A 802 -12.72 6.16 -0.64
C SER A 802 -11.38 6.18 -1.39
N ALA A 803 -10.83 7.35 -1.68
CA ALA A 803 -9.47 7.42 -2.20
C ALA A 803 -8.50 6.90 -1.14
N ARG A 804 -7.44 6.22 -1.58
CA ARG A 804 -6.43 5.71 -0.68
C ARG A 804 -5.07 6.23 -1.07
N VAL A 805 -4.19 6.26 -0.09
CA VAL A 805 -2.77 6.51 -0.30
C VAL A 805 -1.98 5.47 0.43
N LYS A 806 -0.99 4.93 -0.27
CA LYS A 806 0.05 4.09 0.30
C LYS A 806 1.37 4.82 0.13
N TYR A 807 2.28 4.67 1.09
CA TYR A 807 3.59 5.28 1.00
C TYR A 807 4.67 4.53 1.76
N THR A 808 5.89 4.62 1.24
CA THR A 808 7.09 4.09 1.89
C THR A 808 7.52 4.99 3.05
N TRP A 809 7.56 4.44 4.26
CA TRP A 809 8.00 5.16 5.47
C TRP A 809 9.50 5.07 5.76
N ASN A 810 10.16 4.05 5.22
CA ASN A 810 11.56 3.75 5.51
C ASN A 810 12.38 3.71 4.21
N GLY A 811 13.49 4.43 4.20
CA GLY A 811 14.51 4.29 3.16
C GLY A 811 15.47 3.14 3.46
N GLY A 812 15.38 2.06 2.69
CA GLY A 812 16.34 0.96 2.76
C GLY A 812 17.66 1.30 2.07
N LEU A 813 18.75 1.27 2.83
CA LEU A 813 20.11 1.54 2.33
C LEU A 813 20.88 0.25 2.16
N THR A 814 21.57 0.07 1.05
CA THR A 814 22.40 -1.13 0.84
C THR A 814 23.87 -0.80 1.08
N ALA A 815 24.48 -1.42 2.10
CA ALA A 815 25.87 -1.14 2.50
C ALA A 815 26.88 -1.26 1.34
N GLN A 816 26.61 -2.18 0.40
CA GLN A 816 27.44 -2.42 -0.77
C GLN A 816 27.48 -1.23 -1.73
N LEU A 817 26.46 -0.38 -1.75
CA LEU A 817 26.39 0.85 -2.58
C LEU A 817 27.20 2.01 -1.95
N GLY A 818 27.57 1.90 -0.68
CA GLY A 818 28.38 2.87 0.05
C GLY A 818 27.59 3.73 1.04
N PRO A 819 28.27 4.41 1.98
CA PRO A 819 27.65 5.14 3.10
C PRO A 819 26.94 6.45 2.70
N GLU A 820 27.23 6.96 1.50
CA GLU A 820 26.60 8.16 0.93
C GLU A 820 25.66 7.83 -0.23
N SER A 821 25.39 6.54 -0.44
CA SER A 821 24.45 6.09 -1.47
C SER A 821 23.02 6.50 -1.13
N LEU A 822 22.22 6.64 -2.17
CA LEU A 822 20.78 6.76 -2.06
C LEU A 822 20.18 5.43 -1.55
N PRO A 823 18.94 5.43 -1.09
CA PRO A 823 18.17 4.21 -0.97
C PRO A 823 18.12 3.42 -2.29
N ARG A 824 18.00 2.08 -2.20
CA ARG A 824 18.10 1.19 -3.37
C ARG A 824 17.20 1.59 -4.53
N GLN A 825 15.97 2.01 -4.24
CA GLN A 825 14.93 2.22 -5.25
C GLN A 825 15.27 3.29 -6.30
N PHE A 826 16.28 4.12 -6.03
CA PHE A 826 16.73 5.13 -7.01
C PHE A 826 17.75 4.61 -8.01
N TYR A 827 18.32 3.42 -7.80
CA TYR A 827 19.32 2.83 -8.69
C TYR A 827 18.70 1.92 -9.74
N ILE A 828 19.30 1.89 -10.93
CA ILE A 828 19.08 0.88 -11.95
C ILE A 828 20.18 -0.18 -11.78
N ILE A 829 19.85 -1.35 -11.22
CA ILE A 829 20.81 -2.46 -11.15
C ILE A 829 20.55 -3.38 -12.35
N PRO A 830 21.42 -3.37 -13.38
CA PRO A 830 21.24 -4.21 -14.55
C PRO A 830 21.45 -5.69 -14.17
N PRO A 831 20.86 -6.62 -14.94
CA PRO A 831 21.19 -8.03 -14.80
C PRO A 831 22.62 -8.25 -15.32
N HIS A 832 23.22 -9.37 -14.97
CA HIS A 832 24.46 -9.80 -15.63
C HIS A 832 24.17 -10.26 -17.07
N LYS A 833 22.95 -10.76 -17.34
CA LYS A 833 22.46 -11.13 -18.68
C LYS A 833 20.96 -10.87 -18.79
N HIS A 834 20.55 -10.19 -19.85
CA HIS A 834 19.15 -10.09 -20.27
C HIS A 834 18.88 -11.11 -21.38
N LEU A 835 17.74 -11.80 -21.30
CA LEU A 835 17.31 -12.83 -22.22
C LEU A 835 16.19 -12.25 -23.11
N ASN A 836 16.39 -12.31 -24.43
CA ASN A 836 15.41 -11.85 -25.42
C ASN A 836 14.31 -12.90 -25.62
N MET A 837 13.64 -13.24 -24.51
CA MET A 837 12.60 -14.24 -24.36
C MET A 837 11.48 -13.66 -23.50
N TRP A 838 10.25 -14.05 -23.75
CA TRP A 838 9.07 -13.58 -23.03
C TRP A 838 8.27 -14.80 -22.58
N ALA A 839 7.91 -14.85 -21.31
CA ALA A 839 7.16 -15.95 -20.73
C ALA A 839 6.08 -15.43 -19.78
N ARG A 840 4.89 -16.02 -19.87
CA ARG A 840 3.69 -15.66 -19.11
C ARG A 840 3.22 -16.78 -18.21
N ASN A 841 3.63 -18.01 -18.49
CA ASN A 841 3.21 -19.19 -17.75
C ASN A 841 4.40 -20.12 -17.51
N SER A 842 4.20 -21.11 -16.65
CA SER A 842 5.22 -22.09 -16.29
C SER A 842 5.80 -22.84 -17.49
N ALA A 843 4.99 -23.16 -18.50
CA ALA A 843 5.45 -23.85 -19.70
C ALA A 843 6.40 -22.99 -20.54
N GLU A 844 6.07 -21.70 -20.72
CA GLU A 844 6.96 -20.75 -21.42
C GLU A 844 8.25 -20.49 -20.62
N ARG A 845 8.19 -20.51 -19.28
CA ARG A 845 9.37 -20.33 -18.42
C ARG A 845 10.37 -21.49 -18.51
N ALA A 846 9.95 -22.70 -18.85
CA ALA A 846 10.86 -23.83 -19.03
C ALA A 846 11.97 -23.53 -20.05
N ALA A 847 11.64 -22.87 -21.16
CA ALA A 847 12.61 -22.47 -22.18
C ALA A 847 13.63 -21.44 -21.65
N ILE A 848 13.21 -20.56 -20.75
CA ILE A 848 14.11 -19.59 -20.09
C ILE A 848 15.10 -20.32 -19.19
N TYR A 849 14.64 -21.32 -18.43
CA TYR A 849 15.52 -22.11 -17.57
C TYR A 849 16.55 -22.87 -18.39
N GLU A 850 16.13 -23.51 -19.49
CA GLU A 850 17.04 -24.21 -20.40
C GLU A 850 18.12 -23.29 -20.95
N GLU A 851 17.76 -22.08 -21.40
CA GLU A 851 18.71 -21.07 -21.89
C GLU A 851 19.72 -20.68 -20.79
N ILE A 852 19.26 -20.41 -19.56
CA ILE A 852 20.14 -20.03 -18.44
C ILE A 852 21.08 -21.17 -18.05
N VAL A 853 20.57 -22.40 -17.95
CA VAL A 853 21.33 -23.58 -17.55
C VAL A 853 22.38 -23.94 -18.59
N SER A 854 22.09 -23.70 -19.88
CA SER A 854 23.04 -23.92 -20.99
C SER A 854 24.33 -23.07 -20.89
N ILE A 855 24.30 -21.98 -20.12
CA ILE A 855 25.46 -21.12 -19.89
C ILE A 855 26.47 -21.87 -19.01
N LYS A 856 27.66 -22.12 -19.57
CA LYS A 856 28.68 -22.98 -18.95
C LYS A 856 29.20 -22.53 -17.57
N SER A 857 29.24 -21.23 -17.33
CA SER A 857 29.62 -20.69 -16.02
C SER A 857 28.93 -19.37 -15.78
N TRP A 858 28.05 -19.36 -14.77
CA TRP A 858 27.40 -18.14 -14.30
C TRP A 858 28.40 -17.19 -13.64
N THR A 859 29.41 -17.73 -12.95
CA THR A 859 30.48 -16.95 -12.32
C THR A 859 31.29 -16.15 -13.32
N GLU A 860 31.61 -16.72 -14.49
CA GLU A 860 32.34 -16.00 -15.52
C GLU A 860 31.47 -14.92 -16.18
N LEU A 861 30.18 -15.20 -16.39
CA LEU A 861 29.22 -14.21 -16.84
C LEU A 861 29.09 -13.04 -15.85
N ARG A 862 29.06 -13.32 -14.54
CA ARG A 862 29.05 -12.28 -13.50
C ARG A 862 30.28 -11.37 -13.56
N LYS A 863 31.45 -11.90 -13.89
CA LYS A 863 32.69 -11.10 -14.06
C LYS A 863 32.70 -10.29 -15.35
N ASN A 864 31.97 -10.74 -16.36
CA ASN A 864 31.89 -10.13 -17.68
C ASN A 864 30.41 -9.91 -18.05
N PRO A 865 29.70 -9.02 -17.33
CA PRO A 865 28.28 -8.80 -17.56
C PRO A 865 28.03 -8.26 -18.97
N GLN A 866 26.82 -8.51 -19.49
CA GLN A 866 26.37 -8.00 -20.80
C GLN A 866 26.37 -6.46 -20.86
N PHE A 867 26.13 -5.79 -19.72
CA PHE A 867 25.98 -4.33 -19.63
C PHE A 867 27.01 -3.70 -18.67
N PRO A 868 28.32 -3.79 -18.96
CA PRO A 868 29.36 -3.32 -18.04
C PRO A 868 29.35 -1.80 -17.84
N ASP A 869 28.84 -1.04 -18.82
CA ASP A 869 28.80 0.43 -18.79
C ASP A 869 27.71 1.00 -17.86
N MET A 870 26.82 0.14 -17.33
CA MET A 870 25.78 0.53 -16.37
C MET A 870 26.18 0.36 -14.93
N GLY A 871 27.46 0.13 -14.66
CA GLY A 871 27.99 -0.12 -13.34
C GLY A 871 28.12 -1.61 -13.04
N SER A 872 29.03 -1.90 -12.11
CA SER A 872 29.27 -3.23 -11.57
C SER A 872 29.82 -3.05 -10.18
N CYS A 873 29.26 -3.76 -9.21
CA CYS A 873 29.87 -3.77 -7.89
C CYS A 873 31.15 -4.60 -7.95
N PRO A 874 32.34 -4.00 -7.71
CA PRO A 874 33.50 -4.82 -7.47
C PRO A 874 33.14 -5.72 -6.30
N THR A 875 33.28 -7.05 -6.46
CA THR A 875 33.08 -8.03 -5.37
C THR A 875 33.70 -7.43 -4.14
N TYR A 876 32.87 -7.10 -3.14
CA TYR A 876 33.25 -6.28 -2.00
C TYR A 876 34.53 -6.88 -1.42
N VAL A 877 35.69 -6.35 -1.82
CA VAL A 877 36.98 -6.91 -1.43
C VAL A 877 37.00 -6.65 0.04
N LYS A 878 36.81 -7.70 0.85
CA LYS A 878 36.76 -7.66 2.31
C LYS A 878 37.93 -6.82 2.81
N LYS A 879 37.76 -5.52 2.93
CA LYS A 879 38.65 -4.68 3.70
C LYS A 879 38.41 -5.13 5.12
N ASP A 880 39.47 -5.59 5.76
CA ASP A 880 39.45 -6.00 7.15
C ASP A 880 38.73 -4.90 7.96
N PRO A 881 37.64 -5.23 8.69
CA PRO A 881 36.87 -4.24 9.45
C PRO A 881 37.74 -3.37 10.36
N SER A 882 38.90 -3.89 10.78
CA SER A 882 39.88 -3.18 11.60
C SER A 882 40.52 -1.95 10.94
N GLU A 883 40.53 -1.84 9.61
CA GLU A 883 41.05 -0.66 8.90
C GLU A 883 40.00 0.46 8.75
N SER A 884 38.73 0.12 8.57
CA SER A 884 37.64 1.11 8.39
C SER A 884 37.29 1.86 9.68
N ALA A 885 37.38 1.20 10.84
CA ALA A 885 37.11 1.83 12.14
C ALA A 885 38.18 2.86 12.57
N ARG A 886 39.37 2.87 11.93
CA ARG A 886 40.44 3.83 12.25
C ARG A 886 40.39 5.11 11.42
N GLY A 887 39.69 5.13 10.29
CA GLY A 887 39.60 6.29 9.40
C GLY A 887 38.45 7.25 9.71
N ALA A 888 37.40 6.78 10.39
CA ALA A 888 36.18 7.57 10.62
C ALA A 888 36.19 8.43 11.91
N PHE A 889 37.32 8.49 12.63
CA PHE A 889 37.47 9.28 13.87
C PHE A 889 38.44 10.47 13.74
N GLN A 890 38.69 10.96 12.53
CA GLN A 890 39.38 12.24 12.29
C GLN A 890 38.62 13.12 11.29
N ILE A 891 37.44 13.59 11.68
CA ILE A 891 36.89 14.90 11.29
C ILE A 891 36.23 15.50 12.52
#